data_AF-A0AAD7W541-F1
#
_entry.id   AF-A0AAD7W541-F1
#
_cell.length_a   1.000
_cell.length_b   1.000
_cell.length_c   1.000
_cell.angle_alpha   90.00
_cell.angle_beta   90.00
_cell.angle_gamma   90.00
#
_symmetry.space_group_name_H-M   'P 1'
#
loop_
_entity.id
_entity.type
_entity.pdbx_description
1 polymer ?
#
loop_
_entity_poly.entity_id
_entity_poly.type
_entity_poly.pdbx_seq_one_letter_code
_entity_poly.pdbx_strand_id
1 'polypeptide(L)'
;MATVKCELVKTLEELLSKEMEIFTWHLSERDLVKRVGVQHIRKSHLEGRSKEDIVDKMVECYGKTGAVKITLFILKKMEKNQLVKEKQKTLLKLLVNDDDSDDDSDDDDDSDDDSGDGQPSDDSDGDGDEKCSSEDFQAMKQYTVDVTLDPNTANPALILSDDGKQVTDGDKRQDLPNNPERFNNTPNVLGKEGFASGRAYWEVHVGRKTDWDLGVVRESISRKGRFTLCPENGFWILGLRNRKKYWAVASPAVRLSLKVKPLKVGVYLNYEGGQVSFYNVEARSHIYTFTGFTFTGKIYPFFSPCGNEGGKNAAPMAICPIYQSLSTTQHFKDWTEILKSDADLESISSNLSQQREEDFSIRQIYAVDVTLDPNTANPTLILSDDGKQVTDGDKRQDLPDTPERFNRTPNVLGQEDFTSGRAYWEVHVEGKIAWDLGVARASISRKGGVTLCPENGFWILWLRNGKDYKAIDDPSVSLTLMVKPRKVGVYLDYEGGQVSFYNVEARSHIYTFTGCTFTGKLYPFFSPCGNDGGKNNAPLIISNITSPVHTAALPDTSVKADVHLGNVRRTVTQLEEMELRIMQQYTVDVILNSKTANPKLILSDDLREVAHGDTAQKLPDNKERFNRAPNVLGQEGFASGRAYWEVYVEGKTDWDFGVARESISRKGKITLCPENGFWTICLRNGKEYKAFESPPVPLNLMVKPRKVGLYLDYEGGQVSFYNVEARSHIYTFTGCTFTEKLYPFFSPSVNDGGKNSAPMAICPPPPPSDAACPSSIPDLGKVRSTICQLEEMEQWMTQQHSVDVTLDPRTAHPSLRVSTDKREIKTEGVGLDLPESPERFIQSCSVLGAEGFAAGRCYWEVIVSEKTMWTLGVARESINRKGALTTSPQEGFWTVSLTKATEYWANCGRALRLLLRVKPQKVGVFVDYEEGQVSFYNINNRSHIYSFTGCTFTEKIYPFFCPGESDNGVNAAPLIISRTS
;
A
#
# COMPACT_ATOMS: atom_id res chain seq x y z
N MET A 1 51.56 -11.63 42.29
CA MET A 1 50.70 -11.29 41.15
C MET A 1 49.43 -12.12 41.24
N ALA A 2 48.25 -11.51 41.08
CA ALA A 2 46.99 -12.26 41.02
C ALA A 2 46.92 -13.00 39.69
N THR A 3 46.72 -14.32 39.71
CA THR A 3 46.56 -15.12 38.49
C THR A 3 45.11 -15.06 38.00
N VAL A 4 44.89 -15.23 36.69
CA VAL A 4 43.55 -15.25 36.09
C VAL A 4 42.61 -16.23 36.83
N LYS A 5 43.12 -17.41 37.21
CA LYS A 5 42.37 -18.39 38.02
C LYS A 5 41.93 -17.83 39.38
N CYS A 6 42.83 -17.17 40.11
CA CYS A 6 42.52 -16.61 41.43
C CYS A 6 41.44 -15.53 41.35
N GLU A 7 41.48 -14.68 40.31
CA GLU A 7 40.49 -13.61 40.16
C GLU A 7 39.12 -14.15 39.69
N LEU A 8 39.11 -15.21 38.90
CA LEU A 8 37.87 -15.92 38.55
C LEU A 8 37.22 -16.57 39.77
N VAL A 9 38.00 -17.23 40.64
CA VAL A 9 37.47 -17.82 41.88
C VAL A 9 36.83 -16.73 42.76
N LYS A 10 37.52 -15.61 42.99
CA LYS A 10 36.98 -14.48 43.76
C LYS A 10 35.69 -13.92 43.15
N THR A 11 35.63 -13.84 41.82
CA THR A 11 34.42 -13.39 41.12
C THR A 11 33.24 -14.35 41.37
N LEU A 12 33.49 -15.66 41.41
CA LEU A 12 32.44 -16.64 41.73
C LEU A 12 32.14 -16.68 43.24
N GLU A 13 33.09 -16.35 44.12
CA GLU A 13 32.87 -16.24 45.57
C GLU A 13 31.82 -15.17 45.91
N GLU A 14 31.75 -14.10 45.11
CA GLU A 14 30.75 -13.03 45.24
C GLU A 14 29.32 -13.46 44.86
N LEU A 15 29.14 -14.66 44.31
CA LEU A 15 27.82 -15.24 44.03
C LEU A 15 27.28 -16.05 45.22
N LEU A 16 26.01 -15.81 45.58
CA LEU A 16 25.27 -16.60 46.56
C LEU A 16 25.02 -18.03 46.04
N SER A 17 24.77 -19.00 46.92
CA SER A 17 24.63 -20.42 46.53
C SER A 17 23.60 -20.67 45.42
N LYS A 18 22.42 -20.02 45.48
CA LYS A 18 21.39 -20.13 44.42
C LYS A 18 21.84 -19.53 43.09
N GLU A 19 22.66 -18.48 43.12
CA GLU A 19 23.17 -17.83 41.91
C GLU A 19 24.26 -18.67 41.28
N MET A 20 25.05 -19.36 42.09
CA MET A 20 26.04 -20.33 41.62
C MET A 20 25.39 -21.54 40.93
N GLU A 21 24.22 -21.99 41.41
CA GLU A 21 23.44 -23.04 40.74
C GLU A 21 22.96 -22.58 39.35
N ILE A 22 22.53 -21.32 39.20
CA ILE A 22 22.13 -20.75 37.91
C ILE A 22 23.35 -20.57 36.99
N PHE A 23 24.48 -20.11 37.54
CA PHE A 23 25.73 -19.94 36.78
C PHE A 23 26.21 -21.29 36.20
N THR A 24 26.21 -22.34 37.02
CA THR A 24 26.59 -23.70 36.58
C THR A 24 25.59 -24.32 35.62
N TRP A 25 24.29 -24.01 35.76
CA TRP A 25 23.28 -24.42 34.78
C TRP A 25 23.59 -23.84 33.39
N HIS A 26 23.81 -22.53 33.27
CA HIS A 26 24.19 -21.88 32.01
C HIS A 26 25.52 -22.41 31.46
N LEU A 27 26.50 -22.67 32.31
CA LEU A 27 27.79 -23.23 31.89
C LEU A 27 27.64 -24.64 31.29
N SER A 28 26.60 -25.39 31.71
CA SER A 28 26.28 -26.73 31.20
C SER A 28 25.38 -26.73 29.96
N GLU A 29 24.87 -25.57 29.53
CA GLU A 29 23.92 -25.41 28.43
C GLU A 29 24.62 -25.50 27.06
N ARG A 30 24.21 -26.47 26.22
CA ARG A 30 24.89 -26.79 24.94
C ARG A 30 24.88 -25.63 23.93
N ASP A 31 23.85 -24.79 23.96
CA ASP A 31 23.67 -23.70 22.98
C ASP A 31 24.54 -22.47 23.31
N LEU A 32 24.87 -22.27 24.58
CA LEU A 32 25.78 -21.20 25.01
C LEU A 32 27.20 -21.44 24.49
N VAL A 33 27.62 -22.70 24.57
CA VAL A 33 28.94 -23.19 24.20
C VAL A 33 29.17 -23.12 22.68
N LYS A 34 28.12 -23.36 21.87
CA LYS A 34 28.15 -23.18 20.41
C LYS A 34 28.27 -21.71 19.98
N ARG A 35 27.64 -20.78 20.71
CA ARG A 35 27.67 -19.34 20.37
C ARG A 35 29.01 -18.67 20.68
N VAL A 36 29.77 -19.21 21.63
CA VAL A 36 31.09 -18.66 22.02
C VAL A 36 32.26 -19.47 21.44
N GLY A 37 31.98 -20.59 20.77
CA GLY A 37 32.97 -21.37 20.02
C GLY A 37 33.92 -22.20 20.90
N VAL A 38 33.41 -22.83 21.97
CA VAL A 38 34.24 -23.57 22.95
C VAL A 38 33.71 -24.99 23.22
N GLN A 39 34.41 -25.86 23.96
CA GLN A 39 34.01 -27.29 24.18
C GLN A 39 32.98 -27.50 25.31
N HIS A 40 31.98 -28.37 25.13
CA HIS A 40 30.90 -28.56 26.12
C HIS A 40 31.37 -29.22 27.44
N ILE A 41 31.11 -28.56 28.58
CA ILE A 41 31.27 -29.15 29.91
C ILE A 41 29.94 -29.77 30.37
N ARG A 42 29.94 -31.09 30.61
CA ARG A 42 28.75 -31.80 31.10
C ARG A 42 28.42 -31.42 32.54
N LYS A 43 27.12 -31.29 32.84
CA LYS A 43 26.58 -30.94 34.15
C LYS A 43 27.10 -31.83 35.29
N SER A 44 27.27 -33.13 35.03
CA SER A 44 27.82 -34.11 35.99
C SER A 44 29.27 -33.82 36.43
N HIS A 45 30.02 -33.00 35.69
CA HIS A 45 31.37 -32.57 36.06
C HIS A 45 31.39 -31.27 36.88
N LEU A 46 30.25 -30.61 37.05
CA LEU A 46 30.10 -29.33 37.76
C LEU A 46 29.29 -29.47 39.07
N GLU A 47 28.41 -30.48 39.17
CA GLU A 47 27.56 -30.70 40.35
C GLU A 47 28.38 -31.11 41.59
N GLY A 48 28.19 -30.40 42.71
CA GLY A 48 28.83 -30.68 44.00
C GLY A 48 30.31 -30.31 44.11
N ARG A 49 30.88 -29.67 43.08
CA ARG A 49 32.29 -29.21 43.02
C ARG A 49 32.46 -27.86 43.72
N SER A 50 33.66 -27.60 44.26
CA SER A 50 33.98 -26.28 44.81
C SER A 50 34.10 -25.23 43.69
N LYS A 51 34.08 -23.94 44.05
CA LYS A 51 34.20 -22.85 43.06
C LYS A 51 35.57 -22.87 42.39
N GLU A 52 36.61 -23.29 43.11
CA GLU A 52 37.97 -23.50 42.61
C GLU A 52 38.01 -24.61 41.57
N ASP A 53 37.42 -25.78 41.88
CA ASP A 53 37.35 -26.91 40.95
C ASP A 53 36.60 -26.55 39.65
N ILE A 54 35.54 -25.73 39.75
CA ILE A 54 34.78 -25.25 38.60
C ILE A 54 35.63 -24.34 37.73
N VAL A 55 36.37 -23.39 38.32
CA VAL A 55 37.27 -22.50 37.58
C VAL A 55 38.41 -23.28 36.94
N ASP A 56 38.97 -24.28 37.63
CA ASP A 56 40.01 -25.14 37.07
C ASP A 56 39.50 -25.90 35.85
N LYS A 57 38.28 -26.46 35.93
CA LYS A 57 37.66 -27.13 34.79
C LYS A 57 37.37 -26.17 33.63
N MET A 58 36.96 -24.94 33.93
CA MET A 58 36.74 -23.90 32.91
C MET A 58 38.04 -23.53 32.21
N VAL A 59 39.13 -23.36 32.94
CA VAL A 59 40.42 -23.01 32.34
C VAL A 59 41.03 -24.19 31.58
N GLU A 60 40.84 -25.42 32.06
CA GLU A 60 41.25 -26.64 31.34
C GLU A 60 40.51 -26.77 30.00
N CYS A 61 39.19 -26.56 29.98
CA CYS A 61 38.39 -26.73 28.77
C CYS A 61 38.46 -25.56 27.79
N TYR A 62 38.71 -24.34 28.28
CA TYR A 62 38.53 -23.10 27.50
C TYR A 62 39.79 -22.24 27.40
N GLY A 63 40.86 -22.58 28.09
CA GLY A 63 42.00 -21.70 28.32
C GLY A 63 41.63 -20.50 29.21
N LYS A 64 42.63 -19.75 29.67
CA LYS A 64 42.45 -18.58 30.55
C LYS A 64 41.53 -17.53 29.92
N THR A 65 41.76 -17.20 28.64
CA THR A 65 40.99 -16.21 27.88
C THR A 65 39.53 -16.64 27.67
N GLY A 66 39.29 -17.91 27.33
CA GLY A 66 37.94 -18.44 27.16
C GLY A 66 37.16 -18.49 28.48
N ALA A 67 37.81 -18.87 29.58
CA ALA A 67 37.21 -18.88 30.91
C ALA A 67 36.75 -17.48 31.36
N VAL A 68 37.51 -16.43 31.05
CA VAL A 68 37.11 -15.03 31.32
C VAL A 68 35.91 -14.60 30.49
N LYS A 69 35.93 -14.86 29.17
CA LYS A 69 34.85 -14.46 28.26
C LYS A 69 33.52 -15.12 28.63
N ILE A 70 33.53 -16.43 28.90
CA ILE A 70 32.31 -17.15 29.24
C ILE A 70 31.75 -16.72 30.61
N THR A 71 32.62 -16.43 31.58
CA THR A 71 32.20 -15.95 32.91
C THR A 71 31.49 -14.61 32.80
N LEU A 72 32.07 -13.63 32.08
CA LEU A 72 31.46 -12.32 31.89
C LEU A 72 30.14 -12.40 31.12
N PHE A 73 30.06 -13.29 30.12
CA PHE A 73 28.84 -13.51 29.36
C PHE A 73 27.71 -14.07 30.21
N ILE A 74 27.98 -15.11 31.01
CA ILE A 74 26.97 -15.72 31.89
C ILE A 74 26.52 -14.72 32.95
N LEU A 75 27.44 -13.98 33.58
CA LEU A 75 27.09 -12.94 34.56
C LEU A 75 26.19 -11.85 33.95
N LYS A 76 26.43 -11.44 32.69
CA LYS A 76 25.57 -10.48 31.98
C LYS A 76 24.18 -11.05 31.71
N LYS A 77 24.08 -12.33 31.37
CA LYS A 77 22.80 -13.03 31.18
C LYS A 77 22.00 -13.17 32.47
N MET A 78 22.70 -13.32 33.60
CA MET A 78 22.10 -13.33 34.94
C MET A 78 21.80 -11.91 35.46
N GLU A 79 21.87 -10.88 34.60
CA GLU A 79 21.67 -9.47 34.94
C GLU A 79 22.61 -8.93 36.03
N LYS A 80 23.75 -9.59 36.28
CA LYS A 80 24.80 -9.14 37.21
C LYS A 80 25.68 -8.04 36.60
N ASN A 81 25.05 -7.05 35.99
CA ASN A 81 25.69 -6.00 35.19
C ASN A 81 26.66 -5.13 36.00
N GLN A 82 26.41 -4.93 37.30
CA GLN A 82 27.31 -4.20 38.20
C GLN A 82 28.59 -4.99 38.46
N LEU A 83 28.48 -6.28 38.78
CA LEU A 83 29.63 -7.17 38.98
C LEU A 83 30.46 -7.33 37.70
N VAL A 84 29.79 -7.40 36.53
CA VAL A 84 30.46 -7.40 35.22
C VAL A 84 31.27 -6.12 35.04
N LYS A 85 30.68 -4.93 35.28
CA LYS A 85 31.40 -3.65 35.15
C LYS A 85 32.62 -3.57 36.08
N GLU A 86 32.49 -4.06 37.31
CA GLU A 86 33.57 -4.03 38.31
C GLU A 86 34.72 -4.98 37.97
N LYS A 87 34.42 -6.22 37.53
CA LYS A 87 35.44 -7.25 37.31
C LYS A 87 35.97 -7.31 35.87
N GLN A 88 35.24 -6.79 34.88
CA GLN A 88 35.62 -6.89 33.46
C GLN A 88 36.98 -6.26 33.16
N LYS A 89 37.26 -5.06 33.70
CA LYS A 89 38.54 -4.37 33.45
C LYS A 89 39.72 -5.12 34.08
N THR A 90 39.53 -5.68 35.27
CA THR A 90 40.56 -6.46 35.98
C THR A 90 40.83 -7.78 35.27
N LEU A 91 39.78 -8.54 34.93
CA LEU A 91 39.90 -9.83 34.26
C LEU A 91 40.52 -9.71 32.85
N LEU A 92 40.18 -8.65 32.09
CA LEU A 92 40.77 -8.42 30.77
C LEU A 92 42.23 -7.96 30.85
N LYS A 93 42.60 -7.15 31.85
CA LYS A 93 43.98 -6.68 32.02
C LYS A 93 44.95 -7.82 32.38
N LEU A 94 44.47 -8.83 33.11
CA LEU A 94 45.27 -10.02 33.46
C LEU A 94 45.56 -10.94 32.27
N LEU A 95 44.84 -10.80 31.15
CA LEU A 95 45.09 -11.57 29.93
C LEU A 95 46.17 -10.94 29.03
N VAL A 96 46.55 -9.68 29.26
CA VAL A 96 47.48 -8.92 28.41
C VAL A 96 48.95 -9.11 28.83
N ASN A 97 49.21 -9.65 30.01
CA ASN A 97 50.56 -9.73 30.59
C ASN A 97 51.25 -11.10 30.43
N ASP A 98 50.67 -12.06 29.69
CA ASP A 98 51.13 -13.46 29.66
C ASP A 98 51.80 -13.91 28.33
N ASP A 99 51.91 -13.06 27.29
CA ASP A 99 52.31 -13.50 25.91
C ASP A 99 53.66 -12.97 25.35
N ASP A 100 54.57 -12.43 26.17
CA ASP A 100 55.98 -12.23 25.74
C ASP A 100 56.87 -13.39 26.26
N SER A 101 57.10 -14.43 25.44
CA SER A 101 58.33 -15.23 25.43
C SER A 101 58.46 -16.14 24.18
N ASP A 102 59.45 -15.77 23.36
CA ASP A 102 60.45 -16.60 22.66
C ASP A 102 60.20 -17.18 21.23
N ASP A 103 61.12 -16.74 20.33
CA ASP A 103 61.93 -17.46 19.31
C ASP A 103 61.24 -18.21 18.14
N ASP A 104 61.73 -18.24 16.89
CA ASP A 104 62.98 -17.76 16.25
C ASP A 104 62.89 -17.93 14.70
N SER A 105 63.85 -17.31 14.00
CA SER A 105 64.44 -17.61 12.67
C SER A 105 63.75 -17.17 11.36
N ASP A 106 64.15 -15.97 10.92
CA ASP A 106 64.83 -15.58 9.67
C ASP A 106 65.02 -16.61 8.51
N ASP A 107 64.72 -16.21 7.27
CA ASP A 107 65.70 -15.86 6.22
C ASP A 107 65.06 -15.81 4.81
N ASP A 108 65.10 -14.61 4.22
CA ASP A 108 65.38 -14.16 2.84
C ASP A 108 65.39 -15.20 1.68
N ASP A 109 64.80 -14.90 0.52
CA ASP A 109 65.42 -14.03 -0.51
C ASP A 109 64.69 -14.10 -1.87
N ASP A 110 64.83 -13.01 -2.62
CA ASP A 110 64.19 -12.64 -3.90
C ASP A 110 64.51 -13.55 -5.11
N SER A 111 63.60 -13.58 -6.11
CA SER A 111 63.90 -13.15 -7.50
C SER A 111 62.77 -13.43 -8.52
N ASP A 112 62.74 -12.55 -9.52
CA ASP A 112 61.77 -12.34 -10.58
C ASP A 112 61.67 -13.41 -11.68
N ASP A 113 60.61 -13.24 -12.46
CA ASP A 113 60.40 -13.55 -13.89
C ASP A 113 59.66 -14.84 -14.34
N ASP A 114 58.46 -14.54 -14.85
CA ASP A 114 57.88 -14.96 -16.13
C ASP A 114 56.99 -16.23 -16.22
N SER A 115 55.86 -15.97 -16.89
CA SER A 115 54.94 -16.87 -17.60
C SER A 115 54.60 -18.24 -16.99
N GLY A 116 53.42 -18.32 -16.34
CA GLY A 116 52.79 -19.59 -15.98
C GLY A 116 51.28 -19.50 -15.81
N ASP A 117 50.55 -20.02 -16.79
CA ASP A 117 49.16 -20.48 -16.62
C ASP A 117 49.07 -21.40 -15.39
N GLY A 118 48.29 -21.00 -14.40
CA GLY A 118 48.06 -21.76 -13.17
C GLY A 118 46.57 -22.02 -12.94
N GLN A 119 46.14 -23.25 -13.21
CA GLN A 119 44.85 -23.80 -12.76
C GLN A 119 44.76 -23.84 -11.22
N PRO A 120 43.53 -23.84 -10.66
CA PRO A 120 43.25 -23.44 -9.28
C PRO A 120 43.61 -24.53 -8.26
N SER A 121 44.16 -24.12 -7.12
CA SER A 121 44.39 -24.99 -5.96
C SER A 121 43.37 -24.70 -4.85
N ASP A 122 42.59 -25.74 -4.55
CA ASP A 122 41.76 -26.08 -3.38
C ASP A 122 40.93 -25.01 -2.66
N ASP A 123 39.62 -25.27 -2.70
CA ASP A 123 38.50 -24.43 -2.35
C ASP A 123 38.36 -24.22 -0.83
N SER A 124 38.64 -23.01 -0.36
CA SER A 124 37.93 -22.44 0.80
C SER A 124 36.66 -21.76 0.29
N ASP A 125 35.60 -22.54 0.08
CA ASP A 125 34.27 -21.99 -0.26
C ASP A 125 33.74 -21.19 0.94
N GLY A 126 33.70 -19.87 0.81
CA GLY A 126 32.96 -19.00 1.72
C GLY A 126 31.47 -19.06 1.39
N ASP A 127 30.62 -19.44 2.35
CA ASP A 127 29.16 -19.47 2.21
C ASP A 127 28.63 -18.02 2.13
N GLY A 128 28.56 -17.49 0.91
CA GLY A 128 28.35 -16.06 0.61
C GLY A 128 26.89 -15.59 0.61
N ASP A 129 25.99 -16.26 1.33
CA ASP A 129 24.60 -15.81 1.47
C ASP A 129 24.03 -16.19 2.84
N GLU A 130 24.53 -15.52 3.88
CA GLU A 130 23.83 -15.42 5.15
C GLU A 130 22.82 -14.26 5.07
N LYS A 131 21.56 -14.56 5.39
CA LYS A 131 20.48 -13.56 5.32
C LYS A 131 20.74 -12.51 6.40
N CYS A 132 21.09 -11.30 5.98
CA CYS A 132 21.26 -10.17 6.89
C CYS A 132 19.93 -9.89 7.59
N SER A 133 19.95 -9.60 8.89
CA SER A 133 18.73 -9.19 9.59
C SER A 133 18.21 -7.89 8.97
N SER A 134 16.89 -7.73 8.89
CA SER A 134 16.30 -6.50 8.34
C SER A 134 16.73 -5.25 9.11
N GLU A 135 17.04 -5.41 10.40
CA GLU A 135 17.50 -4.35 11.30
C GLU A 135 18.95 -3.94 10.99
N ASP A 136 19.85 -4.90 10.77
CA ASP A 136 21.27 -4.61 10.45
C ASP A 136 21.40 -3.95 9.08
N PHE A 137 20.69 -4.44 8.06
CA PHE A 137 20.71 -3.86 6.71
C PHE A 137 20.21 -2.40 6.70
N GLN A 138 19.18 -2.10 7.50
CA GLN A 138 18.63 -0.76 7.62
C GLN A 138 19.54 0.18 8.42
N ALA A 139 20.19 -0.33 9.47
CA ALA A 139 21.13 0.45 10.28
C ALA A 139 22.35 0.92 9.48
N MET A 140 22.79 0.20 8.44
CA MET A 140 23.93 0.64 7.63
C MET A 140 23.59 1.76 6.65
N LYS A 141 22.36 1.79 6.12
CA LYS A 141 21.89 2.82 5.19
C LYS A 141 21.85 4.23 5.80
N GLN A 142 21.88 4.37 7.13
CA GLN A 142 21.99 5.67 7.79
C GLN A 142 23.32 6.40 7.49
N TYR A 143 24.34 5.67 7.01
CA TYR A 143 25.67 6.21 6.72
C TYR A 143 25.86 6.53 5.23
N THR A 144 24.79 6.72 4.46
CA THR A 144 24.88 6.92 3.00
C THR A 144 25.59 8.22 2.62
N VAL A 145 26.53 8.17 1.68
CA VAL A 145 27.39 9.30 1.23
C VAL A 145 27.41 9.46 -0.30
N ASP A 146 27.65 10.68 -0.78
CA ASP A 146 27.48 11.04 -2.20
C ASP A 146 28.81 10.90 -2.89
N VAL A 147 29.00 9.77 -3.55
CA VAL A 147 30.24 9.54 -4.27
C VAL A 147 30.12 10.16 -5.66
N THR A 148 31.08 11.00 -6.02
CA THR A 148 31.31 11.46 -7.40
C THR A 148 32.66 10.93 -7.84
N LEU A 149 32.81 10.61 -9.12
CA LEU A 149 34.06 10.13 -9.69
C LEU A 149 35.01 11.31 -9.94
N ASP A 150 36.30 11.10 -9.72
CA ASP A 150 37.33 12.11 -9.95
C ASP A 150 37.92 11.99 -11.35
N PRO A 151 37.67 12.96 -12.26
CA PRO A 151 38.24 12.97 -13.60
C PRO A 151 39.78 13.04 -13.63
N ASN A 152 40.43 13.52 -12.56
CA ASN A 152 41.89 13.56 -12.47
C ASN A 152 42.48 12.17 -12.26
N THR A 153 41.73 11.25 -11.64
CA THR A 153 42.16 9.88 -11.38
C THR A 153 41.82 8.93 -12.54
N ALA A 154 40.78 9.23 -13.32
CA ALA A 154 40.26 8.36 -14.36
C ALA A 154 41.30 8.01 -15.43
N ASN A 155 41.43 6.71 -15.73
CA ASN A 155 42.23 6.24 -16.85
C ASN A 155 41.74 6.87 -18.17
N PRO A 156 42.63 7.24 -19.11
CA PRO A 156 42.23 7.81 -20.41
C PRO A 156 41.26 6.97 -21.26
N ALA A 157 41.17 5.65 -21.02
CA ALA A 157 40.20 4.79 -21.69
C ALA A 157 38.77 4.94 -21.12
N LEU A 158 38.62 5.54 -19.93
CA LEU A 158 37.32 5.67 -19.27
C LEU A 158 36.57 6.93 -19.70
N ILE A 159 35.28 6.77 -19.99
CA ILE A 159 34.36 7.87 -20.21
C ILE A 159 33.55 8.04 -18.92
N LEU A 160 33.63 9.24 -18.35
CA LEU A 160 32.80 9.64 -17.21
C LEU A 160 31.58 10.41 -17.72
N SER A 161 30.43 10.22 -17.09
CA SER A 161 29.27 11.09 -17.33
C SER A 161 29.50 12.50 -16.80
N ASP A 162 28.78 13.48 -17.35
CA ASP A 162 28.89 14.90 -16.98
C ASP A 162 28.60 15.15 -15.49
N ASP A 163 27.73 14.34 -14.89
CA ASP A 163 27.40 14.38 -13.46
C ASP A 163 28.45 13.66 -12.57
N GLY A 164 29.45 13.02 -13.17
CA GLY A 164 30.48 12.25 -12.48
C GLY A 164 29.96 10.99 -11.77
N LYS A 165 28.78 10.48 -12.13
CA LYS A 165 28.15 9.31 -11.47
C LYS A 165 28.31 8.00 -12.22
N GLN A 166 28.67 8.03 -13.50
CA GLN A 166 28.82 6.84 -14.32
C GLN A 166 30.21 6.75 -14.91
N VAL A 167 30.68 5.52 -15.05
CA VAL A 167 31.93 5.20 -15.72
C VAL A 167 31.75 4.02 -16.67
N THR A 168 32.16 4.22 -17.92
CA THR A 168 32.25 3.19 -18.95
C THR A 168 33.68 3.10 -19.49
N ASP A 169 34.05 1.94 -20.02
CA ASP A 169 35.26 1.82 -20.83
C ASP A 169 34.93 2.17 -22.28
N GLY A 170 35.55 3.24 -22.79
CA GLY A 170 35.25 3.85 -24.09
C GLY A 170 35.92 3.18 -25.29
N ASP A 171 36.59 2.03 -25.10
CA ASP A 171 37.45 1.30 -26.07
C ASP A 171 38.67 2.08 -26.60
N LYS A 172 38.57 3.41 -26.73
CA LYS A 172 39.59 4.31 -27.23
C LYS A 172 40.13 5.17 -26.09
N ARG A 173 41.45 5.27 -26.03
CA ARG A 173 42.13 6.19 -25.12
C ARG A 173 41.89 7.62 -25.59
N GLN A 174 41.40 8.46 -24.69
CA GLN A 174 41.26 9.90 -24.88
C GLN A 174 42.61 10.60 -24.74
N ASP A 175 42.77 11.72 -25.42
CA ASP A 175 43.96 12.58 -25.31
C ASP A 175 43.84 13.49 -24.07
N LEU A 176 44.08 12.91 -22.90
CA LEU A 176 44.00 13.60 -21.60
C LEU A 176 45.41 13.85 -21.04
N PRO A 177 45.65 15.01 -20.40
CA PRO A 177 46.94 15.33 -19.79
C PRO A 177 47.26 14.33 -18.69
N ASN A 178 48.50 13.82 -18.70
CA ASN A 178 49.01 12.98 -17.62
C ASN A 178 49.21 13.85 -16.36
N ASN A 179 48.78 13.32 -15.22
CA ASN A 179 49.00 13.90 -13.89
C ASN A 179 49.37 12.76 -12.91
N PRO A 180 49.92 13.05 -11.72
CA PRO A 180 50.33 12.01 -10.78
C PRO A 180 49.19 11.09 -10.31
N GLU A 181 47.97 11.62 -10.22
CA GLU A 181 46.78 10.96 -9.70
C GLU A 181 46.08 10.03 -10.70
N ARG A 182 46.37 10.17 -12.00
CA ARG A 182 45.71 9.45 -13.10
C ARG A 182 46.15 8.00 -13.22
N PHE A 183 45.22 7.05 -13.29
CA PHE A 183 45.55 5.68 -13.66
C PHE A 183 46.04 5.59 -15.11
N ASN A 184 47.15 4.89 -15.37
CA ASN A 184 47.72 4.79 -16.72
C ASN A 184 47.61 3.40 -17.37
N ASN A 185 47.47 2.34 -16.57
CA ASN A 185 47.55 0.96 -17.06
C ASN A 185 46.18 0.29 -17.11
N THR A 186 45.42 0.31 -16.01
CA THR A 186 44.11 -0.33 -15.87
C THR A 186 42.96 0.69 -15.93
N PRO A 187 41.77 0.31 -16.45
CA PRO A 187 40.62 1.21 -16.60
C PRO A 187 39.96 1.47 -15.24
N ASN A 188 40.65 2.22 -14.38
CA ASN A 188 40.24 2.52 -13.01
C ASN A 188 39.98 4.01 -12.79
N VAL A 189 39.12 4.32 -11.83
CA VAL A 189 38.82 5.67 -11.37
C VAL A 189 38.49 5.63 -9.87
N LEU A 190 38.84 6.69 -9.14
CA LEU A 190 38.50 6.85 -7.73
C LEU A 190 37.29 7.78 -7.57
N GLY A 191 36.62 7.65 -6.44
CA GLY A 191 35.78 8.71 -5.91
C GLY A 191 36.60 9.97 -5.62
N LYS A 192 35.98 11.13 -5.80
CA LYS A 192 36.56 12.45 -5.51
C LYS A 192 36.74 12.70 -4.02
N GLU A 193 35.79 12.23 -3.21
CA GLU A 193 35.84 12.35 -1.76
C GLU A 193 36.42 11.09 -1.11
N GLY A 194 37.30 11.28 -0.14
CA GLY A 194 37.94 10.21 0.63
C GLY A 194 37.66 10.34 2.12
N PHE A 195 37.54 9.21 2.81
CA PHE A 195 37.13 9.12 4.22
C PHE A 195 38.34 8.90 5.13
N ALA A 196 38.54 9.76 6.12
CA ALA A 196 39.60 9.64 7.13
C ALA A 196 39.08 9.27 8.55
N SER A 197 37.77 9.13 8.70
CA SER A 197 37.08 8.78 9.94
C SER A 197 35.61 8.46 9.65
N GLY A 198 34.92 7.84 10.60
CA GLY A 198 33.48 7.60 10.58
C GLY A 198 33.05 6.41 9.75
N ARG A 199 31.75 6.36 9.46
CA ARG A 199 31.10 5.32 8.67
C ARG A 199 30.55 5.92 7.39
N ALA A 200 30.69 5.19 6.29
CA ALA A 200 30.24 5.60 4.97
C ALA A 200 29.61 4.42 4.24
N TYR A 201 28.54 4.68 3.49
CA TYR A 201 27.83 3.69 2.69
C TYR A 201 27.49 4.26 1.31
N TRP A 202 27.66 3.50 0.24
CA TRP A 202 27.17 3.87 -1.10
C TRP A 202 26.81 2.63 -1.90
N GLU A 203 25.93 2.81 -2.88
CA GLU A 203 25.45 1.74 -3.75
C GLU A 203 25.89 1.97 -5.18
N VAL A 204 26.24 0.89 -5.89
CA VAL A 204 26.74 0.95 -7.26
C VAL A 204 26.00 -0.05 -8.12
N HIS A 205 25.35 0.44 -9.16
CA HIS A 205 24.74 -0.40 -10.18
C HIS A 205 25.83 -1.01 -11.07
N VAL A 206 25.90 -2.33 -11.03
CA VAL A 206 26.86 -3.16 -11.79
C VAL A 206 26.15 -4.05 -12.82
N GLY A 207 24.83 -4.23 -12.67
CA GLY A 207 23.88 -4.68 -13.68
C GLY A 207 24.33 -5.85 -14.57
N ARG A 208 24.37 -5.59 -15.89
CA ARG A 208 24.64 -6.57 -16.95
C ARG A 208 26.12 -6.73 -17.28
N LYS A 209 27.02 -6.08 -16.53
CA LYS A 209 28.46 -6.18 -16.75
C LYS A 209 28.93 -7.62 -16.55
N THR A 210 29.92 -7.98 -17.37
CA THR A 210 30.53 -9.31 -17.36
C THR A 210 31.71 -9.35 -16.41
N ASP A 211 32.39 -8.21 -16.26
CA ASP A 211 33.59 -8.03 -15.48
C ASP A 211 33.59 -6.61 -14.88
N TRP A 212 33.92 -6.51 -13.59
CA TRP A 212 34.11 -5.24 -12.87
C TRP A 212 34.84 -5.49 -11.56
N ASP A 213 35.49 -4.45 -11.04
CA ASP A 213 36.02 -4.39 -9.68
C ASP A 213 35.45 -3.18 -8.95
N LEU A 214 35.01 -3.40 -7.71
CA LEU A 214 34.39 -2.39 -6.85
C LEU A 214 34.90 -2.51 -5.42
N GLY A 215 35.20 -1.39 -4.78
CA GLY A 215 35.51 -1.40 -3.36
C GLY A 215 36.09 -0.09 -2.88
N VAL A 216 37.07 -0.17 -1.99
CA VAL A 216 37.77 1.00 -1.46
C VAL A 216 39.28 0.82 -1.52
N VAL A 217 40.00 1.93 -1.62
CA VAL A 217 41.45 1.97 -1.65
C VAL A 217 42.03 3.01 -0.73
N ARG A 218 43.24 2.77 -0.23
CA ARG A 218 44.00 3.76 0.54
C ARG A 218 44.52 4.88 -0.38
N GLU A 219 44.59 6.10 0.12
CA GLU A 219 45.12 7.26 -0.62
C GLU A 219 46.50 7.02 -1.24
N SER A 220 47.35 6.28 -0.53
CA SER A 220 48.75 6.03 -0.86
C SER A 220 48.99 4.95 -1.93
N ILE A 221 47.96 4.36 -2.53
CA ILE A 221 48.15 3.33 -3.56
C ILE A 221 48.91 3.88 -4.77
N SER A 222 49.74 3.02 -5.39
CA SER A 222 50.30 3.35 -6.71
C SER A 222 49.20 3.34 -7.76
N ARG A 223 49.20 4.38 -8.62
CA ARG A 223 48.26 4.52 -9.75
C ARG A 223 48.94 4.33 -11.10
N LYS A 224 50.25 4.02 -11.09
CA LYS A 224 51.07 3.87 -12.29
C LYS A 224 51.60 2.44 -12.40
N GLY A 225 51.55 1.87 -13.59
CA GLY A 225 52.09 0.53 -13.86
C GLY A 225 51.17 -0.60 -13.37
N ARG A 226 51.77 -1.78 -13.13
CA ARG A 226 51.08 -2.95 -12.58
C ARG A 226 51.16 -2.91 -11.05
N PHE A 227 50.08 -3.29 -10.38
CA PHE A 227 50.00 -3.39 -8.92
C PHE A 227 49.10 -4.56 -8.55
N THR A 228 49.38 -5.17 -7.39
CA THR A 228 48.61 -6.31 -6.87
C THR A 228 47.47 -5.81 -6.01
N LEU A 229 46.24 -6.22 -6.34
CA LEU A 229 45.06 -5.94 -5.55
C LEU A 229 45.05 -6.87 -4.33
N CYS A 230 45.26 -6.33 -3.13
CA CYS A 230 45.02 -7.03 -1.86
C CYS A 230 44.91 -6.02 -0.70
N PRO A 231 44.34 -6.41 0.46
CA PRO A 231 44.16 -5.52 1.61
C PRO A 231 45.47 -4.96 2.15
N GLU A 232 46.56 -5.75 2.10
CA GLU A 232 47.89 -5.37 2.55
C GLU A 232 48.46 -4.21 1.71
N ASN A 233 48.13 -4.17 0.42
CA ASN A 233 48.48 -3.09 -0.49
C ASN A 233 47.46 -1.93 -0.48
N GLY A 234 46.50 -1.97 0.44
CA GLY A 234 45.48 -0.94 0.59
C GLY A 234 44.32 -1.06 -0.39
N PHE A 235 44.00 -2.26 -0.87
CA PHE A 235 42.86 -2.54 -1.75
C PHE A 235 41.87 -3.51 -1.07
N TRP A 236 40.65 -3.05 -0.80
CA TRP A 236 39.57 -3.90 -0.30
C TRP A 236 38.48 -3.99 -1.38
N ILE A 237 38.57 -5.02 -2.22
CA ILE A 237 37.86 -5.10 -3.50
C ILE A 237 36.98 -6.34 -3.59
N LEU A 238 35.79 -6.17 -4.13
CA LEU A 238 34.91 -7.21 -4.64
C LEU A 238 34.96 -7.17 -6.18
N GLY A 239 35.23 -8.32 -6.80
CA GLY A 239 35.35 -8.45 -8.25
C GLY A 239 34.36 -9.44 -8.84
N LEU A 240 33.84 -9.14 -10.03
CA LEU A 240 33.14 -10.08 -10.91
C LEU A 240 34.05 -10.43 -12.10
N ARG A 241 34.12 -11.72 -12.43
CA ARG A 241 34.75 -12.21 -13.66
C ARG A 241 33.84 -13.16 -14.43
N ASN A 242 33.90 -13.11 -15.77
CA ASN A 242 33.21 -14.04 -16.67
C ASN A 242 31.70 -14.17 -16.38
N ARG A 243 31.03 -13.06 -16.05
CA ARG A 243 29.58 -12.94 -15.73
C ARG A 243 29.08 -13.61 -14.44
N LYS A 244 29.83 -14.55 -13.85
CA LYS A 244 29.34 -15.43 -12.77
C LYS A 244 30.34 -15.76 -11.66
N LYS A 245 31.62 -15.39 -11.79
CA LYS A 245 32.63 -15.71 -10.78
C LYS A 245 32.87 -14.48 -9.90
N TYR A 246 32.43 -14.54 -8.65
CA TYR A 246 32.62 -13.47 -7.67
C TYR A 246 33.82 -13.78 -6.78
N TRP A 247 34.60 -12.75 -6.47
CA TRP A 247 35.80 -12.85 -5.66
C TRP A 247 35.87 -11.69 -4.67
N ALA A 248 36.08 -12.00 -3.40
CA ALA A 248 36.64 -11.05 -2.47
C ALA A 248 38.16 -11.10 -2.61
N VAL A 249 38.76 -9.98 -3.00
CA VAL A 249 40.21 -9.89 -3.25
C VAL A 249 40.94 -9.74 -1.91
N ALA A 250 40.87 -10.78 -1.08
CA ALA A 250 41.65 -10.97 0.13
C ALA A 250 43.00 -11.64 -0.19
N SER A 251 43.83 -11.87 0.83
CA SER A 251 45.08 -12.64 0.70
C SER A 251 44.99 -13.89 1.58
N PRO A 252 44.74 -15.09 1.01
CA PRO A 252 44.46 -15.38 -0.40
C PRO A 252 43.06 -14.92 -0.85
N ALA A 253 42.85 -14.78 -2.17
CA ALA A 253 41.57 -14.35 -2.73
C ALA A 253 40.48 -15.39 -2.47
N VAL A 254 39.33 -14.95 -1.98
CA VAL A 254 38.22 -15.84 -1.61
C VAL A 254 37.20 -15.86 -2.73
N ARG A 255 36.93 -17.04 -3.28
CA ARG A 255 35.85 -17.25 -4.25
C ARG A 255 34.51 -17.26 -3.53
N LEU A 256 33.54 -16.52 -4.07
CA LEU A 256 32.21 -16.38 -3.47
C LEU A 256 31.15 -17.09 -4.31
N SER A 257 30.31 -17.87 -3.63
CA SER A 257 29.16 -18.58 -4.22
C SER A 257 27.87 -17.84 -3.88
N LEU A 258 27.48 -16.88 -4.73
CA LEU A 258 26.24 -16.10 -4.57
C LEU A 258 25.05 -16.82 -5.22
N LYS A 259 23.99 -17.06 -4.45
CA LYS A 259 22.68 -17.62 -4.86
C LYS A 259 21.95 -16.65 -5.79
N VAL A 260 22.08 -15.35 -5.55
CA VAL A 260 21.45 -14.29 -6.35
C VAL A 260 22.54 -13.40 -6.94
N LYS A 261 22.51 -13.21 -8.26
CA LYS A 261 23.42 -12.28 -8.95
C LYS A 261 23.11 -10.82 -8.54
N PRO A 262 24.04 -10.07 -7.91
CA PRO A 262 23.81 -8.66 -7.58
C PRO A 262 23.68 -7.80 -8.86
N LEU A 263 22.64 -6.98 -8.91
CA LEU A 263 22.50 -5.91 -9.90
C LEU A 263 23.04 -4.58 -9.35
N LYS A 264 22.99 -4.41 -8.02
CA LYS A 264 23.64 -3.35 -7.27
C LYS A 264 24.41 -3.94 -6.10
N VAL A 265 25.57 -3.35 -5.85
CA VAL A 265 26.41 -3.71 -4.70
C VAL A 265 26.48 -2.52 -3.76
N GLY A 266 26.12 -2.74 -2.50
CA GLY A 266 26.30 -1.79 -1.42
C GLY A 266 27.69 -1.95 -0.80
N VAL A 267 28.42 -0.86 -0.65
CA VAL A 267 29.75 -0.82 -0.03
C VAL A 267 29.63 -0.04 1.28
N TYR A 268 29.96 -0.67 2.40
CA TYR A 268 29.95 -0.07 3.73
C TYR A 268 31.38 -0.01 4.27
N LEU A 269 31.82 1.17 4.67
CA LEU A 269 33.08 1.44 5.33
C LEU A 269 32.80 1.86 6.78
N ASN A 270 33.46 1.21 7.74
CA ASN A 270 33.48 1.64 9.14
C ASN A 270 34.94 1.86 9.52
N TYR A 271 35.36 3.13 9.50
CA TYR A 271 36.77 3.52 9.59
C TYR A 271 37.36 3.12 10.94
N GLU A 272 36.73 3.51 12.05
CA GLU A 272 37.21 3.19 13.39
C GLU A 272 37.07 1.70 13.71
N GLY A 273 36.10 1.02 13.10
CA GLY A 273 35.90 -0.42 13.25
C GLY A 273 36.79 -1.28 12.35
N GLY A 274 37.59 -0.68 11.46
CA GLY A 274 38.50 -1.43 10.61
C GLY A 274 37.83 -2.35 9.60
N GLN A 275 36.65 -1.96 9.12
CA GLN A 275 35.74 -2.83 8.41
C GLN A 275 35.31 -2.27 7.04
N VAL A 276 35.33 -3.12 6.02
CA VAL A 276 34.71 -2.90 4.70
C VAL A 276 33.77 -4.06 4.40
N SER A 277 32.48 -3.80 4.27
CA SER A 277 31.47 -4.82 3.98
C SER A 277 30.80 -4.59 2.64
N PHE A 278 30.47 -5.67 1.96
CA PHE A 278 29.78 -5.69 0.67
C PHE A 278 28.43 -6.39 0.80
N TYR A 279 27.41 -5.85 0.15
CA TYR A 279 26.04 -6.36 0.21
C TYR A 279 25.41 -6.46 -1.17
N ASN A 280 24.60 -7.50 -1.36
CA ASN A 280 23.69 -7.59 -2.49
C ASN A 280 22.44 -6.78 -2.12
N VAL A 281 22.29 -5.61 -2.74
CA VAL A 281 21.23 -4.67 -2.35
C VAL A 281 19.85 -5.22 -2.68
N GLU A 282 19.73 -5.92 -3.82
CA GLU A 282 18.46 -6.52 -4.24
C GLU A 282 18.05 -7.70 -3.36
N ALA A 283 19.00 -8.60 -3.06
CA ALA A 283 18.73 -9.78 -2.25
C ALA A 283 18.68 -9.48 -0.74
N ARG A 284 19.08 -8.27 -0.32
CA ARG A 284 19.32 -7.88 1.08
C ARG A 284 20.22 -8.89 1.80
N SER A 285 21.19 -9.46 1.08
CA SER A 285 22.13 -10.44 1.62
C SER A 285 23.51 -9.82 1.77
N HIS A 286 24.23 -10.32 2.76
CA HIS A 286 25.65 -10.02 2.94
C HIS A 286 26.45 -10.80 1.90
N ILE A 287 27.39 -10.13 1.22
CA ILE A 287 28.28 -10.74 0.22
C ILE A 287 29.61 -11.13 0.88
N TYR A 288 30.28 -10.15 1.49
CA TYR A 288 31.59 -10.36 2.11
C TYR A 288 31.97 -9.20 3.03
N THR A 289 32.74 -9.46 4.09
CA THR A 289 33.28 -8.41 4.96
C THR A 289 34.77 -8.59 5.19
N PHE A 290 35.54 -7.55 4.92
CA PHE A 290 36.88 -7.34 5.43
C PHE A 290 36.80 -6.74 6.84
N THR A 291 37.42 -7.36 7.83
CA THR A 291 37.49 -6.84 9.22
C THR A 291 38.91 -6.96 9.76
N GLY A 292 39.20 -6.28 10.87
CA GLY A 292 40.49 -6.39 11.58
C GLY A 292 41.59 -5.48 11.03
N PHE A 293 41.26 -4.54 10.15
CA PHE A 293 42.22 -3.59 9.58
C PHE A 293 42.30 -2.31 10.41
N THR A 294 43.46 -1.65 10.44
CA THR A 294 43.57 -0.30 11.01
C THR A 294 43.80 0.67 9.86
N PHE A 295 42.77 1.42 9.46
CA PHE A 295 42.92 2.39 8.39
C PHE A 295 43.77 3.57 8.84
N THR A 296 44.70 3.96 7.98
CA THR A 296 45.62 5.09 8.21
C THR A 296 45.65 5.98 6.96
N GLY A 297 45.27 7.24 7.10
CA GLY A 297 45.08 8.15 5.96
C GLY A 297 43.69 8.01 5.32
N LYS A 298 43.44 8.68 4.20
CA LYS A 298 42.12 8.64 3.55
C LYS A 298 41.88 7.33 2.82
N ILE A 299 40.63 6.87 2.85
CA ILE A 299 40.11 5.73 2.10
C ILE A 299 39.16 6.26 1.02
N TYR A 300 39.42 5.94 -0.24
CA TYR A 300 38.67 6.40 -1.40
C TYR A 300 37.82 5.27 -2.00
N PRO A 301 36.58 5.56 -2.43
CA PRO A 301 35.81 4.65 -3.28
C PRO A 301 36.58 4.29 -4.56
N PHE A 302 36.54 3.03 -4.97
CA PHE A 302 37.27 2.52 -6.13
C PHE A 302 36.32 1.85 -7.12
N PHE A 303 36.48 2.19 -8.40
CA PHE A 303 35.67 1.67 -9.49
C PHE A 303 36.56 1.24 -10.66
N SER A 304 36.30 0.04 -11.18
CA SER A 304 36.86 -0.43 -12.43
C SER A 304 35.77 -1.11 -13.25
N PRO A 305 35.28 -0.51 -14.35
CA PRO A 305 34.34 -1.19 -15.24
C PRO A 305 34.96 -2.36 -16.01
N CYS A 306 36.26 -2.62 -15.84
CA CYS A 306 37.06 -3.52 -16.67
C CYS A 306 36.97 -3.20 -18.17
N GLY A 307 37.67 -3.96 -19.01
CA GLY A 307 37.64 -3.76 -20.45
C GLY A 307 36.24 -4.01 -21.05
N ASN A 308 35.89 -3.31 -22.12
CA ASN A 308 34.60 -3.40 -22.82
C ASN A 308 34.41 -4.71 -23.62
N GLU A 309 35.46 -5.53 -23.81
CA GLU A 309 35.39 -6.87 -24.44
C GLU A 309 34.64 -6.89 -25.80
N GLY A 310 34.86 -5.89 -26.66
CA GLY A 310 34.20 -5.79 -27.96
C GLY A 310 32.69 -5.53 -27.87
N GLY A 311 32.27 -4.75 -26.87
CA GLY A 311 30.86 -4.40 -26.62
C GLY A 311 30.15 -5.31 -25.63
N LYS A 312 30.76 -6.43 -25.22
CA LYS A 312 30.13 -7.40 -24.31
C LYS A 312 30.04 -6.90 -22.87
N ASN A 313 30.92 -5.98 -22.49
CA ASN A 313 30.97 -5.38 -21.16
C ASN A 313 30.71 -3.86 -21.19
N ALA A 314 30.05 -3.37 -22.25
CA ALA A 314 29.81 -1.94 -22.51
C ALA A 314 28.94 -1.21 -21.48
N ALA A 315 28.22 -1.93 -20.62
CA ALA A 315 27.37 -1.32 -19.61
C ALA A 315 28.18 -0.48 -18.60
N PRO A 316 27.69 0.71 -18.18
CA PRO A 316 28.34 1.52 -17.17
C PRO A 316 28.35 0.85 -15.81
N MET A 317 29.37 1.14 -15.01
CA MET A 317 29.19 1.15 -13.55
C MET A 317 28.62 2.52 -13.18
N ALA A 318 27.48 2.53 -12.50
CA ALA A 318 26.80 3.77 -12.12
C ALA A 318 26.66 3.85 -10.60
N ILE A 319 27.21 4.89 -10.00
CA ILE A 319 26.99 5.25 -8.61
C ILE A 319 25.51 5.62 -8.45
N CYS A 320 24.83 4.96 -7.53
CA CYS A 320 23.45 5.30 -7.22
C CYS A 320 23.42 6.65 -6.48
N PRO A 321 22.54 7.60 -6.87
CA PRO A 321 22.43 8.90 -6.19
C PRO A 321 22.19 8.74 -4.68
N ILE A 322 22.80 9.58 -3.82
CA ILE A 322 22.26 9.66 -2.45
C ILE A 322 20.88 10.31 -2.56
N TYR A 323 19.87 9.55 -2.17
CA TYR A 323 18.73 10.15 -1.54
C TYR A 323 19.12 10.34 -0.08
N GLN A 324 19.55 11.55 0.33
CA GLN A 324 19.47 11.87 1.75
C GLN A 324 18.04 11.53 2.11
N SER A 325 17.85 10.54 2.99
CA SER A 325 16.60 10.44 3.69
C SER A 325 16.42 11.81 4.30
N LEU A 326 15.49 12.61 3.79
CA LEU A 326 14.85 13.59 4.63
C LEU A 326 14.43 12.75 5.83
N SER A 327 15.13 12.96 6.93
CA SER A 327 14.73 12.48 8.24
C SER A 327 13.50 13.30 8.62
N THR A 328 12.42 13.11 7.88
CA THR A 328 11.08 13.12 8.43
C THR A 328 10.81 11.69 8.90
N THR A 329 11.68 11.21 9.79
CA THR A 329 11.22 10.48 10.98
C THR A 329 10.58 11.48 11.94
N GLN A 330 9.73 12.37 11.44
CA GLN A 330 8.73 13.00 12.26
C GLN A 330 7.59 11.98 12.27
N HIS A 331 7.76 10.96 13.14
CA HIS A 331 6.75 9.99 13.50
C HIS A 331 5.75 9.63 12.38
N PHE A 332 6.05 8.62 11.57
CA PHE A 332 4.97 7.68 11.26
C PHE A 332 4.66 7.00 12.59
N LYS A 333 3.84 7.67 13.41
CA LYS A 333 3.28 7.10 14.62
C LYS A 333 2.66 5.79 14.18
N ASP A 334 3.05 4.73 14.85
CA ASP A 334 2.23 3.55 14.91
C ASP A 334 0.85 4.04 15.39
N TRP A 335 -0.10 4.20 14.46
CA TRP A 335 -1.42 4.80 14.73
C TRP A 335 -2.21 3.98 15.77
N THR A 336 -1.66 2.83 16.16
CA THR A 336 -2.18 1.91 17.16
C THR A 336 -2.06 2.41 18.60
N GLU A 337 -1.22 3.41 18.90
CA GLU A 337 -1.18 4.06 20.22
C GLU A 337 -2.40 4.98 20.42
N ILE A 338 -3.56 4.35 20.65
CA ILE A 338 -4.83 4.84 21.20
C ILE A 338 -5.11 6.33 20.94
N LEU A 339 -5.89 6.61 19.90
CA LEU A 339 -6.59 7.88 19.64
C LEU A 339 -7.35 8.34 20.89
N LYS A 340 -6.91 9.44 21.52
CA LYS A 340 -7.51 9.98 22.75
C LYS A 340 -7.98 11.43 22.62
N SER A 341 -7.64 12.13 21.55
CA SER A 341 -7.87 13.58 21.42
C SER A 341 -8.08 14.08 19.99
N ASP A 342 -8.63 15.29 19.86
CA ASP A 342 -8.72 16.04 18.59
C ASP A 342 -7.33 16.27 17.96
N ALA A 343 -6.28 16.41 18.77
CA ALA A 343 -4.92 16.59 18.29
C ALA A 343 -4.39 15.35 17.55
N ASP A 344 -4.83 14.15 17.95
CA ASP A 344 -4.47 12.91 17.25
C ASP A 344 -5.18 12.83 15.88
N LEU A 345 -6.44 13.26 15.79
CA LEU A 345 -7.18 13.37 14.53
C LEU A 345 -6.56 14.40 13.59
N GLU A 346 -6.18 15.56 14.12
CA GLU A 346 -5.51 16.61 13.34
C GLU A 346 -4.12 16.14 12.87
N SER A 347 -3.41 15.35 13.68
CA SER A 347 -2.17 14.70 13.26
C SER A 347 -2.38 13.69 12.12
N ILE A 348 -3.42 12.85 12.19
CA ILE A 348 -3.78 11.95 11.08
C ILE A 348 -4.10 12.76 9.83
N SER A 349 -5.03 13.71 9.93
CA SER A 349 -5.47 14.54 8.81
C SER A 349 -4.32 15.35 8.19
N SER A 350 -3.43 15.90 9.01
CA SER A 350 -2.23 16.61 8.56
C SER A 350 -1.24 15.67 7.85
N ASN A 351 -1.01 14.48 8.39
CA ASN A 351 -0.12 13.49 7.77
C ASN A 351 -0.69 12.98 6.43
N LEU A 352 -2.01 12.76 6.34
CA LEU A 352 -2.71 12.43 5.10
C LEU A 352 -2.60 13.56 4.07
N SER A 353 -2.79 14.80 4.52
CA SER A 353 -2.66 15.98 3.66
C SER A 353 -1.22 16.17 3.17
N GLN A 354 -0.23 15.91 4.03
CA GLN A 354 1.18 15.97 3.69
C GLN A 354 1.56 14.85 2.71
N GLN A 355 1.09 13.62 2.91
CA GLN A 355 1.33 12.53 1.98
C GLN A 355 0.73 12.82 0.60
N ARG A 356 -0.49 13.37 0.59
CA ARG A 356 -1.15 13.83 -0.64
C ARG A 356 -0.39 14.98 -1.30
N GLU A 357 0.21 15.87 -0.51
CA GLU A 357 1.09 16.93 -0.98
C GLU A 357 2.35 16.35 -1.63
N GLU A 358 3.04 15.45 -0.94
CA GLU A 358 4.26 14.80 -1.43
C GLU A 358 3.99 14.03 -2.72
N ASP A 359 2.92 13.24 -2.78
CA ASP A 359 2.49 12.52 -3.99
C ASP A 359 2.11 13.47 -5.13
N PHE A 360 1.43 14.57 -4.83
CA PHE A 360 1.04 15.57 -5.83
C PHE A 360 2.27 16.34 -6.36
N SER A 361 3.16 16.76 -5.47
CA SER A 361 4.40 17.49 -5.79
C SER A 361 5.38 16.65 -6.61
N ILE A 362 5.42 15.32 -6.42
CA ILE A 362 6.22 14.42 -7.27
C ILE A 362 5.82 14.55 -8.75
N ARG A 363 4.56 14.82 -9.08
CA ARG A 363 4.12 14.93 -10.47
C ARG A 363 4.56 16.23 -11.12
N GLN A 364 4.59 17.32 -10.34
CA GLN A 364 5.07 18.62 -10.79
C GLN A 364 6.57 18.62 -11.11
N ILE A 365 7.35 17.62 -10.68
CA ILE A 365 8.76 17.50 -11.10
C ILE A 365 8.90 17.11 -12.58
N TYR A 366 7.86 16.50 -13.16
CA TYR A 366 7.77 16.19 -14.59
C TYR A 366 7.08 17.30 -15.38
N ALA A 367 6.95 18.49 -14.79
CA ALA A 367 6.32 19.62 -15.47
C ALA A 367 7.03 19.90 -16.79
N VAL A 368 6.24 19.94 -17.86
CA VAL A 368 6.68 20.31 -19.21
C VAL A 368 5.96 21.57 -19.63
N ASP A 369 6.68 22.44 -20.33
CA ASP A 369 6.10 23.66 -20.86
C ASP A 369 5.37 23.36 -22.18
N VAL A 370 4.03 23.30 -22.14
CA VAL A 370 3.20 22.96 -23.32
C VAL A 370 2.72 24.22 -24.03
N THR A 371 2.79 24.24 -25.36
CA THR A 371 2.25 25.31 -26.22
C THR A 371 1.28 24.75 -27.25
N LEU A 372 0.34 25.55 -27.72
CA LEU A 372 -0.69 25.13 -28.68
C LEU A 372 -0.19 25.24 -30.12
N ASP A 373 -0.37 24.20 -30.95
CA ASP A 373 0.04 24.18 -32.35
C ASP A 373 -1.01 24.85 -33.27
N PRO A 374 -0.75 26.05 -33.83
CA PRO A 374 -1.69 26.77 -34.69
C PRO A 374 -2.02 26.05 -36.00
N ASN A 375 -1.17 25.12 -36.45
CA ASN A 375 -1.41 24.35 -37.68
C ASN A 375 -2.48 23.28 -37.48
N THR A 376 -2.66 22.83 -36.24
CA THR A 376 -3.70 21.84 -35.90
C THR A 376 -5.03 22.49 -35.53
N ALA A 377 -4.99 23.73 -35.03
CA ALA A 377 -6.15 24.43 -34.50
C ALA A 377 -7.30 24.55 -35.50
N ASN A 378 -8.50 24.22 -35.04
CA ASN A 378 -9.72 24.44 -35.82
C ASN A 378 -9.90 25.93 -36.18
N PRO A 379 -10.41 26.27 -37.38
CA PRO A 379 -10.55 27.66 -37.79
C PRO A 379 -11.49 28.54 -36.95
N THR A 380 -12.31 28.00 -36.05
CA THR A 380 -13.09 28.81 -35.10
C THR A 380 -12.30 29.20 -33.85
N LEU A 381 -11.16 28.56 -33.59
CA LEU A 381 -10.34 28.79 -32.40
C LEU A 381 -9.49 30.04 -32.53
N ILE A 382 -9.41 30.80 -31.45
CA ILE A 382 -8.50 31.93 -31.28
C ILE A 382 -7.43 31.52 -30.28
N LEU A 383 -6.17 31.59 -30.71
CA LEU A 383 -4.99 31.31 -29.88
C LEU A 383 -4.35 32.61 -29.43
N SER A 384 -3.81 32.66 -28.21
CA SER A 384 -2.97 33.78 -27.77
C SER A 384 -1.59 33.75 -28.44
N ASP A 385 -0.93 34.91 -28.49
CA ASP A 385 0.40 35.06 -29.11
C ASP A 385 1.48 34.20 -28.43
N ASP A 386 1.34 33.92 -27.14
CA ASP A 386 2.23 33.05 -26.36
C ASP A 386 1.91 31.55 -26.54
N GLY A 387 0.85 31.21 -27.28
CA GLY A 387 0.40 29.84 -27.50
C GLY A 387 -0.13 29.15 -26.24
N LYS A 388 -0.45 29.87 -25.16
CA LYS A 388 -0.93 29.28 -23.89
C LYS A 388 -2.43 29.31 -23.69
N GLN A 389 -3.17 30.10 -24.48
CA GLN A 389 -4.61 30.27 -24.31
C GLN A 389 -5.37 29.90 -25.59
N VAL A 390 -6.53 29.28 -25.40
CA VAL A 390 -7.46 29.00 -26.50
C VAL A 390 -8.91 29.26 -26.11
N THR A 391 -9.61 29.98 -26.98
CA THR A 391 -11.06 30.22 -26.93
C THR A 391 -11.71 29.84 -28.24
N ASP A 392 -13.01 29.55 -28.21
CA ASP A 392 -13.83 29.45 -29.41
C ASP A 392 -14.37 30.83 -29.78
N GLY A 393 -13.99 31.35 -30.94
CA GLY A 393 -14.30 32.71 -31.38
C GLY A 393 -15.66 32.85 -32.08
N ASP A 394 -16.47 31.78 -32.15
CA ASP A 394 -17.73 31.61 -32.92
C ASP A 394 -17.61 31.79 -34.44
N LYS A 395 -16.69 32.64 -34.90
CA LYS A 395 -16.48 32.95 -36.30
C LYS A 395 -15.38 32.08 -36.87
N ARG A 396 -15.73 31.35 -37.93
CA ARG A 396 -14.76 30.59 -38.71
C ARG A 396 -13.83 31.54 -39.46
N GLN A 397 -12.53 31.41 -39.23
CA GLN A 397 -11.47 32.13 -39.93
C GLN A 397 -11.18 31.49 -41.30
N ASP A 398 -10.66 32.29 -42.23
CA ASP A 398 -10.24 31.83 -43.55
C ASP A 398 -8.80 31.29 -43.51
N LEU A 399 -8.66 30.05 -43.04
CA LEU A 399 -7.40 29.34 -42.91
C LEU A 399 -7.34 28.14 -43.86
N PRO A 400 -6.16 27.79 -44.41
CA PRO A 400 -6.01 26.66 -45.31
C PRO A 400 -6.37 25.34 -44.62
N ASP A 401 -7.16 24.50 -45.31
CA ASP A 401 -7.54 23.17 -44.85
C ASP A 401 -6.40 22.16 -45.14
N THR A 402 -5.41 22.12 -44.25
CA THR A 402 -4.30 21.16 -44.32
C THR A 402 -4.66 19.84 -43.63
N PRO A 403 -4.00 18.72 -43.95
CA PRO A 403 -4.26 17.43 -43.29
C PRO A 403 -4.18 17.49 -41.76
N GLU A 404 -3.32 18.35 -41.22
CA GLU A 404 -3.04 18.51 -39.80
C GLU A 404 -4.15 19.26 -39.05
N ARG A 405 -4.95 20.06 -39.76
CA ARG A 405 -5.96 20.96 -39.16
C ARG A 405 -7.26 20.23 -38.83
N PHE A 406 -7.79 20.41 -37.62
CA PHE A 406 -9.16 19.98 -37.30
C PHE A 406 -10.18 20.82 -38.05
N ASN A 407 -11.11 20.19 -38.79
CA ASN A 407 -12.05 20.95 -39.64
C ASN A 407 -13.46 21.13 -39.06
N ARG A 408 -13.92 20.21 -38.19
CA ARG A 408 -15.31 20.17 -37.71
C ARG A 408 -15.48 20.57 -36.25
N THR A 409 -14.62 20.05 -35.37
CA THR A 409 -14.72 20.26 -33.92
C THR A 409 -13.68 21.28 -33.46
N PRO A 410 -13.99 22.12 -32.45
CA PRO A 410 -13.10 23.17 -31.95
C PRO A 410 -11.97 22.54 -31.11
N ASN A 411 -11.05 21.84 -31.78
CA ASN A 411 -9.94 21.11 -31.16
C ASN A 411 -8.60 21.69 -31.62
N VAL A 412 -7.58 21.52 -30.78
CA VAL A 412 -6.18 21.88 -31.05
C VAL A 412 -5.27 20.91 -30.30
N LEU A 413 -4.12 20.58 -30.90
CA LEU A 413 -3.07 19.79 -30.23
C LEU A 413 -2.01 20.72 -29.64
N GLY A 414 -1.29 20.21 -28.64
CA GLY A 414 -0.02 20.78 -28.23
C GLY A 414 1.06 20.62 -29.30
N GLN A 415 2.07 21.48 -29.28
CA GLN A 415 3.22 21.42 -30.18
C GLN A 415 4.21 20.33 -29.76
N GLU A 416 4.33 20.11 -28.46
CA GLU A 416 5.24 19.14 -27.86
C GLU A 416 4.72 17.70 -28.03
N ASP A 417 5.61 16.80 -28.44
CA ASP A 417 5.30 15.38 -28.60
C ASP A 417 6.02 14.50 -27.59
N PHE A 418 5.35 13.43 -27.18
CA PHE A 418 5.86 12.44 -26.24
C PHE A 418 5.94 11.07 -26.90
N THR A 419 7.12 10.46 -26.85
CA THR A 419 7.39 9.10 -27.35
C THR A 419 7.97 8.16 -26.29
N SER A 420 8.27 8.71 -25.12
CA SER A 420 8.87 8.05 -23.96
C SER A 420 8.82 9.00 -22.76
N GLY A 421 9.03 8.47 -21.57
CA GLY A 421 9.16 9.22 -20.32
C GLY A 421 7.83 9.68 -19.73
N ARG A 422 7.96 10.60 -18.76
CA ARG A 422 6.84 11.15 -17.99
C ARG A 422 6.73 12.64 -18.24
N ALA A 423 5.49 13.13 -18.31
CA ALA A 423 5.19 14.53 -18.58
C ALA A 423 3.98 14.99 -17.76
N TYR A 424 4.01 16.25 -17.32
CA TYR A 424 2.94 16.85 -16.55
C TYR A 424 2.66 18.29 -17.00
N TRP A 425 1.39 18.67 -17.16
CA TRP A 425 0.99 20.07 -17.41
C TRP A 425 -0.35 20.39 -16.74
N GLU A 426 -0.61 21.68 -16.53
CA GLU A 426 -1.81 22.15 -15.83
C GLU A 426 -2.59 23.15 -16.68
N VAL A 427 -3.91 23.02 -16.68
CA VAL A 427 -4.81 23.85 -17.49
C VAL A 427 -5.88 24.48 -16.60
N HIS A 428 -5.98 25.80 -16.59
CA HIS A 428 -7.10 26.50 -15.96
C HIS A 428 -8.35 26.32 -16.83
N VAL A 429 -9.44 25.97 -16.16
CA VAL A 429 -10.76 25.70 -16.75
C VAL A 429 -11.88 26.50 -16.08
N GLU A 430 -11.52 27.44 -15.20
CA GLU A 430 -12.47 28.27 -14.45
C GLU A 430 -13.39 29.07 -15.38
N GLY A 431 -14.66 29.17 -15.02
CA GLY A 431 -15.67 29.90 -15.80
C GLY A 431 -16.23 29.14 -17.01
N LYS A 432 -15.73 27.94 -17.34
CA LYS A 432 -16.26 27.10 -18.42
C LYS A 432 -17.36 26.15 -17.97
N ILE A 433 -18.26 25.82 -18.89
CA ILE A 433 -19.34 24.84 -18.72
C ILE A 433 -19.15 23.58 -19.58
N ALA A 434 -18.28 23.64 -20.58
CA ALA A 434 -17.88 22.49 -21.39
C ALA A 434 -16.41 22.63 -21.85
N TRP A 435 -15.66 21.51 -21.82
CA TRP A 435 -14.30 21.39 -22.34
C TRP A 435 -13.86 19.92 -22.40
N ASP A 436 -12.82 19.64 -23.20
CA ASP A 436 -12.14 18.34 -23.27
C ASP A 436 -10.62 18.56 -23.08
N LEU A 437 -10.00 17.77 -22.20
CA LEU A 437 -8.56 17.80 -21.91
C LEU A 437 -7.97 16.39 -21.89
N GLY A 438 -6.73 16.22 -22.35
CA GLY A 438 -6.02 14.95 -22.20
C GLY A 438 -4.87 14.80 -23.19
N VAL A 439 -4.70 13.59 -23.72
CA VAL A 439 -3.69 13.30 -24.76
C VAL A 439 -4.31 12.61 -25.96
N ALA A 440 -3.71 12.83 -27.12
CA ALA A 440 -4.12 12.23 -28.38
C ALA A 440 -2.91 11.71 -29.18
N ARG A 441 -3.10 10.61 -29.89
CA ARG A 441 -2.07 10.02 -30.75
C ARG A 441 -1.86 10.85 -32.01
N ALA A 442 -0.65 10.88 -32.55
CA ALA A 442 -0.34 11.61 -33.78
C ALA A 442 -1.23 11.21 -34.97
N SER A 443 -1.58 9.93 -35.04
CA SER A 443 -2.30 9.27 -36.14
C SER A 443 -3.82 9.43 -36.08
N ILE A 444 -4.37 10.22 -35.17
CA ILE A 444 -5.82 10.44 -35.07
C ILE A 444 -6.39 11.03 -36.36
N SER A 445 -7.66 10.72 -36.65
CA SER A 445 -8.40 11.46 -37.67
C SER A 445 -8.71 12.87 -37.19
N ARG A 446 -8.49 13.86 -38.06
CA ARG A 446 -8.75 15.29 -37.78
C ARG A 446 -9.90 15.84 -38.62
N LYS A 447 -10.54 14.98 -39.42
CA LYS A 447 -11.56 15.35 -40.40
C LYS A 447 -12.89 14.71 -40.06
N GLY A 448 -13.97 15.48 -40.15
CA GLY A 448 -15.32 14.97 -39.93
C GLY A 448 -15.67 14.80 -38.45
N GLY A 449 -16.61 13.90 -38.15
CA GLY A 449 -16.96 13.57 -36.76
C GLY A 449 -15.92 12.61 -36.17
N VAL A 450 -15.26 13.02 -35.09
CA VAL A 450 -14.25 12.20 -34.41
C VAL A 450 -14.88 11.59 -33.16
N THR A 451 -14.81 10.28 -33.02
CA THR A 451 -15.21 9.58 -31.81
C THR A 451 -14.02 9.53 -30.85
N LEU A 452 -14.13 10.25 -29.74
CA LEU A 452 -13.13 10.25 -28.68
C LEU A 452 -13.24 8.92 -27.91
N CYS A 453 -12.17 8.11 -27.93
CA CYS A 453 -11.97 6.94 -27.07
C CYS A 453 -10.51 6.45 -27.18
N PRO A 454 -10.02 5.62 -26.23
CA PRO A 454 -8.65 5.13 -26.24
C PRO A 454 -8.32 4.31 -27.50
N GLU A 455 -9.28 3.53 -28.01
CA GLU A 455 -9.11 2.74 -29.24
C GLU A 455 -8.79 3.61 -30.46
N ASN A 456 -9.38 4.80 -30.52
CA ASN A 456 -9.12 5.79 -31.57
C ASN A 456 -7.93 6.70 -31.26
N GLY A 457 -7.19 6.43 -30.17
CA GLY A 457 -6.00 7.16 -29.77
C GLY A 457 -6.27 8.42 -28.96
N PHE A 458 -7.36 8.47 -28.19
CA PHE A 458 -7.72 9.60 -27.33
C PHE A 458 -7.90 9.17 -25.87
N TRP A 459 -7.22 9.83 -24.95
CA TRP A 459 -7.37 9.62 -23.50
C TRP A 459 -7.80 10.94 -22.86
N ILE A 460 -9.11 11.12 -22.70
CA ILE A 460 -9.73 12.44 -22.49
C ILE A 460 -10.58 12.46 -21.22
N LEU A 461 -10.43 13.53 -20.45
CA LEU A 461 -11.37 13.97 -19.43
C LEU A 461 -12.21 15.12 -20.00
N TRP A 462 -13.53 15.01 -19.90
CA TRP A 462 -14.43 16.08 -20.33
C TRP A 462 -15.33 16.63 -19.22
N LEU A 463 -15.81 17.86 -19.43
CA LEU A 463 -16.90 18.48 -18.68
C LEU A 463 -18.04 18.81 -19.64
N ARG A 464 -19.29 18.56 -19.22
CA ARG A 464 -20.50 19.06 -19.89
C ARG A 464 -21.47 19.65 -18.87
N ASN A 465 -22.33 20.57 -19.31
CA ASN A 465 -23.37 21.21 -18.49
C ASN A 465 -22.87 21.84 -17.16
N GLY A 466 -21.57 22.16 -17.07
CA GLY A 466 -20.94 22.77 -15.90
C GLY A 466 -20.72 21.86 -14.68
N LYS A 467 -21.22 20.61 -14.71
CA LYS A 467 -21.14 19.66 -13.59
C LYS A 467 -20.97 18.18 -13.98
N ASP A 468 -21.21 17.82 -15.25
CA ASP A 468 -21.17 16.44 -15.70
C ASP A 468 -19.75 16.10 -16.16
N TYR A 469 -18.97 15.45 -15.30
CA TYR A 469 -17.61 14.99 -15.61
C TYR A 469 -17.63 13.55 -16.10
N LYS A 470 -16.87 13.25 -17.15
CA LYS A 470 -16.57 11.87 -17.54
C LYS A 470 -15.14 11.71 -18.01
N ALA A 471 -14.56 10.56 -17.71
CA ALA A 471 -13.42 10.04 -18.45
C ALA A 471 -13.95 9.29 -19.67
N ILE A 472 -13.44 9.64 -20.84
CA ILE A 472 -13.83 9.03 -22.12
C ILE A 472 -13.03 7.74 -22.32
N ASP A 473 -13.31 6.78 -21.45
CA ASP A 473 -12.89 5.40 -21.53
C ASP A 473 -13.89 4.59 -22.38
N ASP A 474 -13.66 3.29 -22.58
CA ASP A 474 -14.60 2.42 -23.27
C ASP A 474 -15.12 1.27 -22.38
N PRO A 475 -16.40 1.35 -21.92
CA PRO A 475 -17.32 2.49 -21.98
C PRO A 475 -16.92 3.69 -21.11
N SER A 476 -17.45 4.87 -21.45
CA SER A 476 -17.18 6.12 -20.73
C SER A 476 -17.56 6.05 -19.25
N VAL A 477 -16.71 6.57 -18.37
CA VAL A 477 -16.92 6.53 -16.91
C VAL A 477 -17.42 7.89 -16.42
N SER A 478 -18.65 7.92 -15.88
CA SER A 478 -19.18 9.11 -15.20
C SER A 478 -18.53 9.31 -13.84
N LEU A 479 -18.06 10.53 -13.57
CA LEU A 479 -17.32 10.90 -12.37
C LEU A 479 -18.15 11.83 -11.48
N THR A 480 -18.19 11.56 -10.18
CA THR A 480 -18.77 12.48 -9.17
C THR A 480 -17.64 13.16 -8.42
N LEU A 481 -17.44 14.45 -8.66
CA LEU A 481 -16.40 15.25 -7.98
C LEU A 481 -17.02 16.06 -6.85
N MET A 482 -16.51 15.86 -5.63
CA MET A 482 -16.95 16.61 -4.44
C MET A 482 -16.56 18.09 -4.52
N VAL A 483 -15.42 18.38 -5.16
CA VAL A 483 -14.91 19.74 -5.39
C VAL A 483 -14.76 19.98 -6.89
N LYS A 484 -15.39 21.04 -7.39
CA LYS A 484 -15.28 21.44 -8.79
C LYS A 484 -13.84 21.92 -9.10
N PRO A 485 -13.13 21.34 -10.08
CA PRO A 485 -11.80 21.79 -10.47
C PRO A 485 -11.86 23.18 -11.10
N ARG A 486 -10.94 24.06 -10.69
CA ARG A 486 -10.66 25.33 -11.40
C ARG A 486 -9.45 25.17 -12.31
N LYS A 487 -8.57 24.22 -11.99
CA LYS A 487 -7.44 23.79 -12.78
C LYS A 487 -7.32 22.27 -12.76
N VAL A 488 -7.01 21.72 -13.94
CA VAL A 488 -6.83 20.29 -14.15
C VAL A 488 -5.38 20.02 -14.48
N GLY A 489 -4.73 19.16 -13.70
CA GLY A 489 -3.41 18.62 -13.99
C GLY A 489 -3.53 17.35 -14.83
N VAL A 490 -2.73 17.23 -15.87
CA VAL A 490 -2.65 16.05 -16.75
C VAL A 490 -1.25 15.47 -16.62
N TYR A 491 -1.16 14.19 -16.28
CA TYR A 491 0.10 13.45 -16.13
C TYR A 491 0.12 12.29 -17.12
N LEU A 492 1.21 12.15 -17.85
CA LEU A 492 1.49 11.05 -18.76
C LEU A 492 2.70 10.28 -18.22
N ASP A 493 2.58 8.96 -18.12
CA ASP A 493 3.71 8.02 -17.97
C ASP A 493 3.67 7.08 -19.17
N TYR A 494 4.57 7.32 -20.13
CA TYR A 494 4.53 6.65 -21.42
C TYR A 494 4.85 5.16 -21.28
N GLU A 495 5.93 4.82 -20.59
CA GLU A 495 6.34 3.43 -20.37
C GLU A 495 5.41 2.70 -19.40
N GLY A 496 4.90 3.41 -18.38
CA GLY A 496 3.89 2.89 -17.48
C GLY A 496 2.51 2.72 -18.12
N GLY A 497 2.33 3.21 -19.34
CA GLY A 497 1.06 3.09 -20.07
C GLY A 497 -0.08 3.84 -19.39
N GLN A 498 0.22 5.01 -18.82
CA GLN A 498 -0.68 5.73 -17.92
C GLN A 498 -0.95 7.18 -18.36
N VAL A 499 -2.21 7.62 -18.28
CA VAL A 499 -2.65 9.03 -18.33
C VAL A 499 -3.53 9.33 -17.13
N SER A 500 -3.08 10.20 -16.23
CA SER A 500 -3.77 10.56 -15.00
C SER A 500 -4.23 12.03 -14.99
N PHE A 501 -5.35 12.30 -14.34
CA PHE A 501 -5.96 13.62 -14.19
C PHE A 501 -6.12 13.98 -12.73
N TYR A 502 -5.87 15.25 -12.41
CA TYR A 502 -5.90 15.77 -11.05
C TYR A 502 -6.65 17.10 -10.97
N ASN A 503 -7.39 17.30 -9.88
CA ASN A 503 -7.88 18.60 -9.48
C ASN A 503 -6.74 19.27 -8.71
N VAL A 504 -6.12 20.28 -9.31
CA VAL A 504 -4.89 20.89 -8.78
C VAL A 504 -5.17 21.63 -7.47
N GLU A 505 -6.28 22.38 -7.41
CA GLU A 505 -6.63 23.13 -6.20
C GLU A 505 -7.02 22.21 -5.05
N ALA A 506 -7.81 21.18 -5.36
CA ALA A 506 -8.20 20.20 -4.35
C ALA A 506 -7.08 19.19 -4.05
N ARG A 507 -5.96 19.23 -4.79
CA ARG A 507 -4.84 18.28 -4.74
C ARG A 507 -5.31 16.83 -4.79
N SER A 508 -6.32 16.58 -5.61
CA SER A 508 -7.07 15.32 -5.62
C SER A 508 -6.93 14.62 -6.95
N HIS A 509 -6.79 13.30 -6.92
CA HIS A 509 -6.89 12.48 -8.12
C HIS A 509 -8.33 12.47 -8.66
N ILE A 510 -8.48 12.69 -9.96
CA ILE A 510 -9.76 12.66 -10.68
C ILE A 510 -9.96 11.29 -11.33
N TYR A 511 -9.05 10.90 -12.22
CA TYR A 511 -9.15 9.66 -12.98
C TYR A 511 -7.79 9.26 -13.54
N THR A 512 -7.58 7.97 -13.77
CA THR A 512 -6.42 7.47 -14.50
C THR A 512 -6.85 6.45 -15.55
N PHE A 513 -6.27 6.56 -16.74
CA PHE A 513 -6.19 5.49 -17.72
C PHE A 513 -4.85 4.77 -17.48
N THR A 514 -4.82 3.48 -17.11
CA THR A 514 -3.60 2.66 -17.20
C THR A 514 -3.78 1.48 -18.15
N GLY A 515 -2.82 0.55 -18.17
CA GLY A 515 -2.80 -0.60 -19.08
C GLY A 515 -2.76 -0.18 -20.55
N CYS A 516 -2.39 1.07 -20.85
CA CYS A 516 -2.37 1.59 -22.20
C CYS A 516 -1.04 1.25 -22.87
N THR A 517 -1.08 0.56 -24.00
CA THR A 517 0.12 0.37 -24.82
C THR A 517 0.24 1.54 -25.79
N PHE A 518 1.01 2.55 -25.42
CA PHE A 518 1.28 3.66 -26.33
C PHE A 518 2.27 3.23 -27.41
N THR A 519 1.97 3.62 -28.65
CA THR A 519 2.84 3.34 -29.79
C THR A 519 2.95 4.59 -30.65
N GLY A 520 4.17 5.11 -30.81
CA GLY A 520 4.41 6.37 -31.54
C GLY A 520 4.06 7.63 -30.73
N LYS A 521 4.02 8.77 -31.42
CA LYS A 521 3.90 10.09 -30.78
C LYS A 521 2.52 10.33 -30.16
N LEU A 522 2.52 10.85 -28.93
CA LEU A 522 1.35 11.42 -28.25
C LEU A 522 1.50 12.94 -28.14
N TYR A 523 0.40 13.66 -28.22
CA TYR A 523 0.31 15.11 -28.11
C TYR A 523 -0.69 15.49 -27.03
N PRO A 524 -0.46 16.56 -26.25
CA PRO A 524 -1.49 17.18 -25.44
C PRO A 524 -2.70 17.55 -26.32
N PHE A 525 -3.90 17.34 -25.79
CA PHE A 525 -5.15 17.59 -26.50
C PHE A 525 -6.00 18.59 -25.72
N PHE A 526 -6.52 19.59 -26.44
CA PHE A 526 -7.36 20.63 -25.87
C PHE A 526 -8.58 20.89 -26.76
N SER A 527 -9.76 20.98 -26.13
CA SER A 527 -10.95 21.56 -26.75
C SER A 527 -11.66 22.50 -25.77
N PRO A 528 -11.76 23.81 -26.07
CA PRO A 528 -12.58 24.72 -25.28
C PRO A 528 -14.09 24.46 -25.44
N CYS A 529 -14.49 23.54 -26.33
CA CYS A 529 -15.87 23.35 -26.79
C CYS A 529 -16.48 24.63 -27.41
N GLY A 530 -17.72 24.54 -27.89
CA GLY A 530 -18.42 25.70 -28.49
C GLY A 530 -18.70 26.80 -27.45
N ASN A 531 -18.89 28.04 -27.91
CA ASN A 531 -19.17 29.19 -27.03
C ASN A 531 -20.55 29.17 -26.34
N ASP A 532 -21.51 28.34 -26.79
CA ASP A 532 -22.86 28.20 -26.22
C ASP A 532 -23.60 29.55 -26.01
N GLY A 533 -23.54 30.44 -27.00
CA GLY A 533 -24.16 31.77 -26.91
C GLY A 533 -23.51 32.68 -25.88
N GLY A 534 -22.20 32.54 -25.66
CA GLY A 534 -21.40 33.30 -24.70
C GLY A 534 -21.28 32.66 -23.32
N LYS A 535 -22.00 31.57 -23.04
CA LYS A 535 -21.99 30.90 -21.73
C LYS A 535 -20.70 30.11 -21.47
N ASN A 536 -19.94 29.77 -22.51
CA ASN A 536 -18.71 28.99 -22.42
C ASN A 536 -17.47 29.74 -22.95
N ASN A 537 -17.54 31.07 -23.05
CA ASN A 537 -16.53 31.95 -23.66
C ASN A 537 -15.18 32.00 -22.92
N ALA A 538 -15.12 31.53 -21.68
CA ALA A 538 -13.86 31.54 -20.92
C ALA A 538 -12.78 30.68 -21.62
N PRO A 539 -11.51 31.15 -21.66
CA PRO A 539 -10.40 30.42 -22.26
C PRO A 539 -10.05 29.15 -21.49
N LEU A 540 -9.46 28.19 -22.20
CA LEU A 540 -8.52 27.25 -21.56
C LEU A 540 -7.16 27.95 -21.50
N ILE A 541 -6.51 27.95 -20.33
CA ILE A 541 -5.21 28.59 -20.13
C ILE A 541 -4.21 27.55 -19.60
N ILE A 542 -3.19 27.24 -20.39
CA ILE A 542 -2.05 26.40 -19.98
C ILE A 542 -1.21 27.21 -18.99
N SER A 543 -0.92 26.61 -17.83
CA SER A 543 -0.17 27.27 -16.76
C SER A 543 1.33 27.13 -17.00
N ASN A 544 2.07 28.22 -16.80
CA ASN A 544 3.53 28.13 -16.66
C ASN A 544 3.86 27.57 -15.28
N ILE A 545 4.29 26.32 -15.23
CA ILE A 545 4.73 25.68 -13.99
C ILE A 545 6.21 26.03 -13.84
N THR A 546 6.53 26.88 -12.87
CA THR A 546 7.92 27.09 -12.46
C THR A 546 8.32 25.90 -11.61
N SER A 547 9.06 24.95 -12.20
CA SER A 547 9.57 23.80 -11.46
C SER A 547 10.33 24.27 -10.21
N PRO A 548 9.96 23.84 -9.00
CA PRO A 548 10.79 24.05 -7.83
C PRO A 548 12.03 23.15 -7.96
N VAL A 549 13.12 23.70 -8.52
CA VAL A 549 14.48 23.15 -8.53
C VAL A 549 14.69 21.85 -9.35
N HIS A 550 15.62 21.90 -10.31
CA HIS A 550 16.04 20.79 -11.19
C HIS A 550 16.91 19.69 -10.51
N THR A 551 16.77 19.41 -9.21
CA THR A 551 17.63 18.42 -8.50
C THR A 551 16.86 17.52 -7.54
N ALA A 552 15.88 16.77 -8.04
CA ALA A 552 15.25 15.69 -7.27
C ALA A 552 15.10 14.46 -8.16
N ALA A 553 15.88 13.42 -7.87
CA ALA A 553 15.57 12.08 -8.38
C ALA A 553 14.31 11.56 -7.66
N LEU A 554 13.58 10.70 -8.35
CA LEU A 554 12.24 10.26 -7.98
C LEU A 554 12.21 9.26 -6.83
N PRO A 555 11.19 9.30 -5.95
CA PRO A 555 10.93 8.22 -5.02
C PRO A 555 10.31 7.02 -5.74
N ASP A 556 10.82 5.83 -5.44
CA ASP A 556 10.21 4.54 -5.78
C ASP A 556 9.01 4.33 -4.83
N THR A 557 7.80 4.53 -5.34
CA THR A 557 6.54 4.51 -4.57
C THR A 557 6.01 3.10 -4.30
N SER A 558 6.61 2.07 -4.91
CA SER A 558 6.12 0.69 -4.80
C SER A 558 6.35 0.03 -3.44
N VAL A 559 7.44 0.40 -2.72
CA VAL A 559 7.84 -0.26 -1.46
C VAL A 559 7.23 0.40 -0.20
N LYS A 560 6.59 1.58 -0.33
CA LYS A 560 5.98 2.32 0.79
C LYS A 560 4.48 2.05 0.99
N ALA A 561 3.77 1.56 -0.03
CA ALA A 561 2.33 1.29 0.04
C ALA A 561 1.98 0.10 0.97
N ASP A 562 2.90 -0.86 1.09
CA ASP A 562 2.63 -2.19 1.63
C ASP A 562 2.46 -2.27 3.16
N VAL A 563 3.26 -1.51 3.92
CA VAL A 563 3.11 -1.36 5.38
C VAL A 563 1.98 -0.36 5.70
N HIS A 564 1.68 0.52 4.75
CA HIS A 564 0.75 1.62 4.92
C HIS A 564 -0.72 1.18 4.78
N LEU A 565 -1.03 0.26 3.85
CA LEU A 565 -2.40 -0.25 3.65
C LEU A 565 -2.97 -0.97 4.89
N GLY A 566 -2.17 -1.83 5.52
CA GLY A 566 -2.57 -2.53 6.76
C GLY A 566 -2.80 -1.58 7.93
N ASN A 567 -1.99 -0.52 8.03
CA ASN A 567 -2.13 0.51 9.06
C ASN A 567 -3.37 1.37 8.83
N VAL A 568 -3.63 1.80 7.59
CA VAL A 568 -4.80 2.60 7.21
C VAL A 568 -6.09 1.90 7.60
N ARG A 569 -6.21 0.61 7.29
CA ARG A 569 -7.37 -0.21 7.65
C ARG A 569 -7.56 -0.33 9.16
N ARG A 570 -6.47 -0.60 9.89
CA ARG A 570 -6.53 -0.69 11.36
C ARG A 570 -6.97 0.66 11.97
N THR A 571 -6.48 1.78 11.43
CA THR A 571 -6.89 3.12 11.84
C THR A 571 -8.36 3.38 11.55
N VAL A 572 -8.88 2.99 10.38
CA VAL A 572 -10.32 3.09 10.06
C VAL A 572 -11.16 2.37 11.12
N THR A 573 -10.85 1.11 11.42
CA THR A 573 -11.58 0.35 12.46
C THR A 573 -11.53 1.03 13.82
N GLN A 574 -10.38 1.59 14.22
CA GLN A 574 -10.26 2.30 15.49
C GLN A 574 -11.07 3.60 15.53
N LEU A 575 -11.15 4.32 14.41
CA LEU A 575 -11.97 5.53 14.29
C LEU A 575 -13.46 5.22 14.35
N GLU A 576 -13.91 4.12 13.76
CA GLU A 576 -15.29 3.62 13.90
C GLU A 576 -15.61 3.26 15.36
N GLU A 577 -14.68 2.63 16.09
CA GLU A 577 -14.86 2.38 17.53
C GLU A 577 -14.92 3.69 18.35
N MET A 578 -14.10 4.68 17.99
CA MET A 578 -14.10 5.99 18.65
C MET A 578 -15.39 6.76 18.39
N GLU A 579 -15.93 6.67 17.17
CA GLU A 579 -17.22 7.24 16.78
C GLU A 579 -18.33 6.77 17.75
N LEU A 580 -18.40 5.46 17.99
CA LEU A 580 -19.37 4.88 18.92
C LEU A 580 -19.15 5.36 20.36
N ARG A 581 -17.90 5.44 20.83
CA ARG A 581 -17.57 5.92 22.19
C ARG A 581 -17.98 7.37 22.41
N ILE A 582 -17.77 8.24 21.43
CA ILE A 582 -18.17 9.66 21.50
C ILE A 582 -19.70 9.74 21.63
N MET A 583 -20.44 8.95 20.85
CA MET A 583 -21.91 8.93 20.93
C MET A 583 -22.42 8.44 22.27
N GLN A 584 -21.79 7.41 22.85
CA GLN A 584 -22.15 6.87 24.16
C GLN A 584 -22.01 7.88 25.31
N GLN A 585 -21.28 8.99 25.13
CA GLN A 585 -21.24 10.07 26.14
C GLN A 585 -22.55 10.85 26.23
N TYR A 586 -23.37 10.83 25.18
CA TYR A 586 -24.70 11.44 25.15
C TYR A 586 -25.79 10.46 25.60
N THR A 587 -25.44 9.39 26.32
CA THR A 587 -26.42 8.39 26.76
C THR A 587 -27.46 9.03 27.66
N VAL A 588 -28.73 8.86 27.30
CA VAL A 588 -29.89 9.33 28.06
C VAL A 588 -30.70 8.16 28.57
N ASP A 589 -31.38 8.36 29.69
CA ASP A 589 -32.27 7.35 30.24
C ASP A 589 -33.64 7.39 29.54
N VAL A 590 -33.94 6.38 28.75
CA VAL A 590 -35.22 6.29 28.02
C VAL A 590 -36.14 5.29 28.71
N ILE A 591 -37.38 5.71 28.95
CA ILE A 591 -38.48 4.86 29.42
C ILE A 591 -39.70 5.03 28.51
N LEU A 592 -40.57 4.03 28.48
CA LEU A 592 -41.72 3.95 27.58
C LEU A 592 -42.95 4.70 28.12
N ASN A 593 -43.68 5.37 27.23
CA ASN A 593 -44.91 6.08 27.57
C ASN A 593 -46.14 5.17 27.41
N SER A 594 -46.64 4.65 28.54
CA SER A 594 -47.82 3.77 28.59
C SER A 594 -49.12 4.40 28.03
N LYS A 595 -49.22 5.74 27.98
CA LYS A 595 -50.40 6.43 27.39
C LYS A 595 -50.42 6.33 25.87
N THR A 596 -49.26 6.20 25.24
CA THR A 596 -49.12 6.07 23.78
C THR A 596 -49.23 4.63 23.30
N ALA A 597 -48.88 3.66 24.16
CA ALA A 597 -48.77 2.25 23.80
C ALA A 597 -50.06 1.66 23.23
N ASN A 598 -49.94 0.90 22.14
CA ASN A 598 -51.05 0.13 21.60
C ASN A 598 -51.61 -0.87 22.64
N PRO A 599 -52.94 -1.11 22.71
CA PRO A 599 -53.54 -2.05 23.67
C PRO A 599 -53.02 -3.49 23.61
N LYS A 600 -52.39 -3.92 22.52
CA LYS A 600 -51.77 -5.25 22.41
C LYS A 600 -50.32 -5.30 22.91
N LEU A 601 -49.73 -4.18 23.31
CA LEU A 601 -48.39 -4.17 23.87
C LEU A 601 -48.43 -4.49 25.36
N ILE A 602 -47.46 -5.26 25.83
CA ILE A 602 -47.18 -5.51 27.24
C ILE A 602 -45.90 -4.75 27.57
N LEU A 603 -45.98 -3.87 28.56
CA LEU A 603 -44.85 -3.11 29.08
C LEU A 603 -44.40 -3.73 30.41
N SER A 604 -43.11 -3.74 30.68
CA SER A 604 -42.58 -4.09 32.01
C SER A 604 -42.95 -3.02 33.05
N ASP A 605 -42.87 -3.39 34.33
CA ASP A 605 -43.18 -2.49 35.45
C ASP A 605 -42.23 -1.27 35.50
N ASP A 606 -40.99 -1.44 35.09
CA ASP A 606 -39.98 -0.38 34.98
C ASP A 606 -40.08 0.44 33.67
N LEU A 607 -41.03 0.09 32.80
CA LEU A 607 -41.27 0.73 31.50
C LEU A 607 -40.05 0.69 30.56
N ARG A 608 -39.17 -0.30 30.69
CA ARG A 608 -38.00 -0.48 29.80
C ARG A 608 -38.16 -1.57 28.76
N GLU A 609 -39.12 -2.47 28.93
CA GLU A 609 -39.35 -3.56 28.01
C GLU A 609 -40.71 -3.44 27.34
N VAL A 610 -40.78 -3.81 26.06
CA VAL A 610 -42.02 -3.90 25.31
C VAL A 610 -42.08 -5.15 24.46
N ALA A 611 -43.15 -5.91 24.63
CA ALA A 611 -43.47 -7.09 23.83
C ALA A 611 -44.90 -7.01 23.29
N HIS A 612 -45.19 -7.78 22.24
CA HIS A 612 -46.55 -7.90 21.72
C HIS A 612 -47.27 -9.06 22.41
N GLY A 613 -48.35 -8.77 23.12
CA GLY A 613 -49.23 -9.76 23.74
C GLY A 613 -50.28 -10.32 22.78
N ASP A 614 -50.77 -11.53 23.08
CA ASP A 614 -51.78 -12.19 22.23
C ASP A 614 -53.18 -11.59 22.41
N THR A 615 -53.47 -11.02 23.59
CA THR A 615 -54.76 -10.41 23.92
C THR A 615 -54.63 -8.90 24.11
N ALA A 616 -55.58 -8.14 23.55
CA ALA A 616 -55.64 -6.70 23.78
C ALA A 616 -56.07 -6.39 25.21
N GLN A 617 -55.30 -5.56 25.90
CA GLN A 617 -55.60 -5.07 27.23
C GLN A 617 -56.79 -4.10 27.19
N LYS A 618 -57.60 -4.08 28.25
CA LYS A 618 -58.72 -3.14 28.40
C LYS A 618 -58.21 -1.78 28.90
N LEU A 619 -57.54 -1.04 28.03
CA LEU A 619 -57.04 0.30 28.31
C LEU A 619 -58.00 1.38 27.77
N PRO A 620 -58.17 2.51 28.47
CA PRO A 620 -58.94 3.63 27.95
C PRO A 620 -58.28 4.19 26.69
N ASP A 621 -59.09 4.41 25.64
CA ASP A 621 -58.64 5.11 24.45
C ASP A 621 -58.37 6.58 24.79
N ASN A 622 -57.38 7.15 24.13
CA ASN A 622 -57.02 8.55 24.25
C ASN A 622 -56.43 9.03 22.91
N LYS A 623 -56.27 10.35 22.75
CA LYS A 623 -55.79 10.94 21.49
C LYS A 623 -54.35 10.52 21.15
N GLU A 624 -53.54 10.21 22.15
CA GLU A 624 -52.12 9.89 22.03
C GLU A 624 -51.84 8.40 21.75
N ARG A 625 -52.83 7.52 21.96
CA ARG A 625 -52.68 6.06 21.87
C ARG A 625 -52.66 5.55 20.43
N PHE A 626 -51.69 4.70 20.08
CA PHE A 626 -51.71 3.96 18.82
C PHE A 626 -52.84 2.93 18.79
N ASN A 627 -53.74 2.99 17.81
CA ASN A 627 -54.89 2.07 17.78
C ASN A 627 -54.67 0.79 16.95
N ARG A 628 -53.99 0.90 15.80
CA ARG A 628 -53.85 -0.19 14.82
C ARG A 628 -52.47 -0.83 14.85
N ALA A 629 -51.41 -0.03 14.85
CA ALA A 629 -50.03 -0.53 14.82
C ALA A 629 -49.52 -0.79 16.26
N PRO A 630 -48.78 -1.88 16.51
CA PRO A 630 -48.24 -2.22 17.83
C PRO A 630 -47.03 -1.36 18.18
N ASN A 631 -47.24 -0.05 18.27
CA ASN A 631 -46.19 0.94 18.50
C ASN A 631 -46.33 1.59 19.88
N VAL A 632 -45.23 2.15 20.38
CA VAL A 632 -45.16 2.96 21.61
C VAL A 632 -44.07 4.03 21.44
N LEU A 633 -44.26 5.20 22.06
CA LEU A 633 -43.24 6.25 22.13
C LEU A 633 -42.53 6.24 23.49
N GLY A 634 -41.32 6.80 23.52
CA GLY A 634 -40.66 7.19 24.76
C GLY A 634 -41.45 8.26 25.54
N GLN A 635 -41.24 8.32 26.84
CA GLN A 635 -41.86 9.28 27.74
C GLN A 635 -41.36 10.70 27.49
N GLU A 636 -40.05 10.86 27.30
CA GLU A 636 -39.42 12.14 27.01
C GLU A 636 -39.14 12.28 25.52
N GLY A 637 -39.25 13.52 25.03
CA GLY A 637 -38.95 13.88 23.65
C GLY A 637 -37.93 15.02 23.60
N PHE A 638 -37.11 15.01 22.56
CA PHE A 638 -35.96 15.90 22.38
C PHE A 638 -36.33 17.04 21.43
N ALA A 639 -36.14 18.28 21.87
CA ALA A 639 -36.36 19.50 21.06
C ALA A 639 -35.05 20.18 20.63
N SER A 640 -33.92 19.71 21.15
CA SER A 640 -32.59 20.27 20.99
C SER A 640 -31.55 19.29 21.55
N GLY A 641 -30.29 19.49 21.22
CA GLY A 641 -29.15 18.76 21.73
C GLY A 641 -28.93 17.39 21.10
N ARG A 642 -28.06 16.62 21.76
CA ARG A 642 -27.64 15.27 21.35
C ARG A 642 -28.10 14.24 22.36
N ALA A 643 -28.55 13.09 21.88
CA ALA A 643 -29.04 12.00 22.72
C ALA A 643 -28.65 10.65 22.14
N TYR A 644 -28.31 9.71 23.00
CA TYR A 644 -27.97 8.33 22.64
C TYR A 644 -28.71 7.33 23.53
N TRP A 645 -29.20 6.23 22.97
CA TRP A 645 -29.74 5.12 23.75
C TRP A 645 -29.60 3.80 22.99
N GLU A 646 -29.55 2.70 23.74
CA GLU A 646 -29.37 1.37 23.18
C GLU A 646 -30.57 0.45 23.49
N VAL A 647 -30.89 -0.45 22.57
CA VAL A 647 -32.03 -1.37 22.70
C VAL A 647 -31.60 -2.79 22.36
N TYR A 648 -31.82 -3.73 23.28
CA TYR A 648 -31.72 -5.15 23.01
C TYR A 648 -32.88 -5.61 22.13
N VAL A 649 -32.52 -6.31 21.05
CA VAL A 649 -33.44 -6.86 20.05
C VAL A 649 -33.15 -8.35 19.76
N GLU A 650 -32.30 -8.97 20.59
CA GLU A 650 -31.98 -10.39 20.49
C GLU A 650 -33.23 -11.27 20.60
N GLY A 651 -33.27 -12.36 19.84
CA GLY A 651 -34.44 -13.26 19.80
C GLY A 651 -35.61 -12.76 18.96
N LYS A 652 -35.61 -11.50 18.49
CA LYS A 652 -36.67 -10.99 17.62
C LYS A 652 -36.46 -11.32 16.14
N THR A 653 -37.56 -11.50 15.43
CA THR A 653 -37.60 -11.69 13.97
C THR A 653 -38.13 -10.48 13.21
N ASP A 654 -38.99 -9.66 13.84
CA ASP A 654 -39.55 -8.43 13.26
C ASP A 654 -39.55 -7.31 14.31
N TRP A 655 -39.13 -6.10 13.93
CA TRP A 655 -39.24 -4.88 14.77
C TRP A 655 -38.99 -3.61 13.96
N ASP A 656 -39.48 -2.47 14.46
CA ASP A 656 -39.12 -1.11 14.01
C ASP A 656 -38.56 -0.30 15.18
N PHE A 657 -37.50 0.46 14.91
CA PHE A 657 -36.79 1.24 15.92
C PHE A 657 -36.29 2.56 15.33
N GLY A 658 -36.44 3.67 16.07
CA GLY A 658 -36.00 4.98 15.61
C GLY A 658 -36.52 6.14 16.44
N VAL A 659 -36.78 7.27 15.78
CA VAL A 659 -37.45 8.43 16.36
C VAL A 659 -38.63 8.87 15.49
N ALA A 660 -39.60 9.53 16.13
CA ALA A 660 -40.77 10.09 15.47
C ALA A 660 -41.08 11.50 15.98
N ARG A 661 -41.54 12.38 15.09
CA ARG A 661 -41.96 13.74 15.49
C ARG A 661 -43.23 13.73 16.34
N GLU A 662 -43.45 14.77 17.13
CA GLU A 662 -44.61 14.89 18.01
C GLU A 662 -45.96 14.78 17.28
N SER A 663 -46.05 15.41 16.10
CA SER A 663 -47.27 15.52 15.30
C SER A 663 -47.64 14.29 14.46
N ILE A 664 -46.93 13.15 14.59
CA ILE A 664 -47.25 11.94 13.81
C ILE A 664 -48.72 11.51 14.00
N SER A 665 -49.31 10.97 12.92
CA SER A 665 -50.59 10.26 13.05
C SER A 665 -50.41 8.97 13.82
N ARG A 666 -51.27 8.76 14.82
CA ARG A 666 -51.27 7.55 15.68
C ARG A 666 -52.45 6.64 15.40
N LYS A 667 -53.30 7.02 14.44
CA LYS A 667 -54.55 6.31 14.13
C LYS A 667 -54.50 5.77 12.69
N GLY A 668 -54.99 4.54 12.51
CA GLY A 668 -55.09 3.92 11.19
C GLY A 668 -53.76 3.34 10.69
N LYS A 669 -53.60 3.25 9.36
CA LYS A 669 -52.38 2.71 8.74
C LYS A 669 -51.28 3.76 8.83
N ILE A 670 -50.13 3.39 9.39
CA ILE A 670 -48.95 4.24 9.50
C ILE A 670 -47.95 3.80 8.44
N THR A 671 -47.40 4.77 7.71
CA THR A 671 -46.29 4.57 6.76
C THR A 671 -45.06 5.23 7.36
N LEU A 672 -44.04 4.43 7.65
CA LEU A 672 -42.77 4.91 8.18
C LEU A 672 -41.94 5.50 7.04
N CYS A 673 -41.68 6.80 7.11
CA CYS A 673 -40.71 7.55 6.30
C CYS A 673 -40.49 8.97 6.86
N PRO A 674 -39.40 9.68 6.51
CA PRO A 674 -39.11 11.02 6.98
C PRO A 674 -40.22 12.03 6.66
N GLU A 675 -40.86 11.93 5.50
CA GLU A 675 -41.95 12.84 5.08
C GLU A 675 -43.17 12.75 6.02
N ASN A 676 -43.39 11.56 6.60
CA ASN A 676 -44.43 11.32 7.59
C ASN A 676 -43.95 11.55 9.03
N GLY A 677 -42.69 11.95 9.21
CA GLY A 677 -42.08 12.28 10.50
C GLY A 677 -41.49 11.09 11.25
N PHE A 678 -41.03 10.05 10.54
CA PHE A 678 -40.38 8.87 11.13
C PHE A 678 -38.99 8.67 10.53
N TRP A 679 -37.98 8.57 11.40
CA TRP A 679 -36.61 8.20 11.04
C TRP A 679 -36.29 6.88 11.73
N THR A 680 -36.58 5.79 11.04
CA THR A 680 -36.64 4.45 11.63
C THR A 680 -35.94 3.42 10.75
N ILE A 681 -35.34 2.43 11.39
CA ILE A 681 -34.88 1.21 10.74
C ILE A 681 -35.71 0.02 11.23
N CYS A 682 -35.67 -1.09 10.51
CA CYS A 682 -36.39 -2.29 10.86
C CYS A 682 -35.62 -3.57 10.62
N LEU A 683 -36.08 -4.63 11.28
CA LEU A 683 -35.85 -6.02 10.92
C LEU A 683 -37.16 -6.64 10.45
N ARG A 684 -37.09 -7.46 9.41
CA ARG A 684 -38.17 -8.32 8.90
C ARG A 684 -37.67 -9.73 8.63
N ASN A 685 -38.53 -10.74 8.80
CA ASN A 685 -38.27 -12.15 8.51
C ASN A 685 -36.99 -12.69 9.20
N GLY A 686 -36.57 -12.09 10.30
CA GLY A 686 -35.39 -12.42 11.09
C GLY A 686 -34.04 -12.10 10.46
N LYS A 687 -34.00 -11.53 9.25
CA LYS A 687 -32.74 -11.30 8.49
C LYS A 687 -32.74 -10.08 7.56
N GLU A 688 -33.89 -9.51 7.22
CA GLU A 688 -33.99 -8.38 6.30
C GLU A 688 -34.01 -7.07 7.09
N TYR A 689 -32.93 -6.30 7.01
CA TYR A 689 -32.89 -4.97 7.61
C TYR A 689 -33.24 -3.90 6.58
N LYS A 690 -33.93 -2.82 6.97
CA LYS A 690 -34.22 -1.67 6.09
C LYS A 690 -34.26 -0.37 6.88
N ALA A 691 -33.73 0.71 6.32
CA ALA A 691 -34.04 2.07 6.72
C ALA A 691 -35.29 2.53 5.96
N PHE A 692 -36.24 3.09 6.69
CA PHE A 692 -37.47 3.60 6.10
C PHE A 692 -37.25 4.97 5.47
N GLU A 693 -36.49 5.03 4.38
CA GLU A 693 -36.47 6.15 3.45
C GLU A 693 -37.69 6.12 2.50
N SER A 694 -37.80 7.12 1.64
CA SER A 694 -38.79 7.14 0.55
C SER A 694 -38.08 7.12 -0.81
N PRO A 695 -37.91 5.94 -1.45
CA PRO A 695 -38.37 4.60 -1.05
C PRO A 695 -37.48 3.94 0.03
N PRO A 696 -37.96 2.89 0.73
CA PRO A 696 -37.18 2.22 1.78
C PRO A 696 -35.86 1.67 1.26
N VAL A 697 -34.77 1.96 1.97
CA VAL A 697 -33.41 1.53 1.66
C VAL A 697 -33.12 0.27 2.45
N PRO A 698 -32.89 -0.90 1.84
CA PRO A 698 -32.51 -2.08 2.59
C PRO A 698 -31.13 -1.87 3.28
N LEU A 699 -30.84 -2.57 4.39
CA LEU A 699 -29.58 -2.48 5.14
C LEU A 699 -28.90 -3.87 5.20
N ASN A 700 -27.59 -3.94 4.93
CA ASN A 700 -26.84 -5.20 4.93
C ASN A 700 -25.90 -5.25 6.13
N LEU A 701 -26.26 -6.02 7.15
CA LEU A 701 -25.48 -6.13 8.37
C LEU A 701 -24.68 -7.43 8.34
N MET A 702 -23.34 -7.31 8.35
CA MET A 702 -22.39 -8.43 8.45
C MET A 702 -22.64 -9.28 9.70
N VAL A 703 -22.91 -8.59 10.79
CA VAL A 703 -23.19 -9.16 12.10
C VAL A 703 -24.62 -8.80 12.44
N LYS A 704 -25.44 -9.81 12.76
CA LYS A 704 -26.80 -9.59 13.25
C LYS A 704 -26.73 -8.80 14.57
N PRO A 705 -27.30 -7.58 14.65
CA PRO A 705 -27.30 -6.82 15.90
C PRO A 705 -28.12 -7.56 16.95
N ARG A 706 -27.53 -7.78 18.12
CA ARG A 706 -28.25 -8.16 19.34
C ARG A 706 -28.72 -6.92 20.08
N LYS A 707 -27.98 -5.82 19.93
CA LYS A 707 -28.30 -4.51 20.43
C LYS A 707 -28.09 -3.45 19.35
N VAL A 708 -29.04 -2.52 19.27
CA VAL A 708 -29.00 -1.41 18.33
C VAL A 708 -28.92 -0.10 19.12
N GLY A 709 -27.90 0.68 18.85
CA GLY A 709 -27.73 2.03 19.37
C GLY A 709 -28.35 3.06 18.42
N LEU A 710 -28.96 4.10 18.97
CA LEU A 710 -29.48 5.24 18.22
C LEU A 710 -28.85 6.52 18.76
N TYR A 711 -28.25 7.30 17.87
CA TYR A 711 -27.71 8.63 18.13
C TYR A 711 -28.53 9.70 17.40
N LEU A 712 -29.06 10.67 18.15
CA LEU A 712 -29.76 11.85 17.64
C LEU A 712 -28.85 13.07 17.82
N ASP A 713 -28.64 13.82 16.75
CA ASP A 713 -28.09 15.19 16.79
C ASP A 713 -29.16 16.12 16.20
N TYR A 714 -29.86 16.84 17.08
CA TYR A 714 -31.03 17.61 16.69
C TYR A 714 -30.64 18.81 15.83
N GLU A 715 -29.67 19.62 16.27
CA GLU A 715 -29.19 20.78 15.53
C GLU A 715 -28.43 20.39 14.26
N GLY A 716 -27.71 19.26 14.29
CA GLY A 716 -27.03 18.68 13.13
C GLY A 716 -27.97 18.01 12.12
N GLY A 717 -29.26 17.87 12.43
CA GLY A 717 -30.24 17.30 11.51
C GLY A 717 -29.99 15.83 11.21
N GLN A 718 -29.60 15.06 12.22
CA GLN A 718 -29.06 13.71 12.05
C GLN A 718 -29.67 12.68 13.01
N VAL A 719 -29.99 11.49 12.47
CA VAL A 719 -30.34 10.27 13.23
C VAL A 719 -29.48 9.11 12.73
N SER A 720 -28.62 8.57 13.58
CA SER A 720 -27.67 7.49 13.25
C SER A 720 -27.95 6.23 14.05
N PHE A 721 -27.75 5.07 13.45
CA PHE A 721 -27.96 3.75 14.03
C PHE A 721 -26.66 2.95 14.02
N TYR A 722 -26.41 2.19 15.07
CA TYR A 722 -25.18 1.41 15.26
C TYR A 722 -25.48 0.00 15.75
N ASN A 723 -24.68 -0.96 15.29
CA ASN A 723 -24.59 -2.28 15.88
C ASN A 723 -23.60 -2.17 17.04
N VAL A 724 -24.12 -2.22 18.27
CA VAL A 724 -23.31 -1.92 19.46
C VAL A 724 -22.27 -3.02 19.68
N GLU A 725 -22.62 -4.28 19.46
CA GLU A 725 -21.70 -5.39 19.66
C GLU A 725 -20.62 -5.45 18.58
N ALA A 726 -20.98 -5.21 17.33
CA ALA A 726 -20.04 -5.19 16.22
C ALA A 726 -19.23 -3.89 16.14
N ARG A 727 -19.57 -2.88 16.96
CA ARG A 727 -19.00 -1.53 16.95
C ARG A 727 -19.03 -0.88 15.56
N SER A 728 -20.08 -1.18 14.79
CA SER A 728 -20.17 -0.76 13.40
C SER A 728 -21.38 0.14 13.18
N HIS A 729 -21.22 1.10 12.27
CA HIS A 729 -22.33 1.89 11.76
C HIS A 729 -23.36 1.00 11.05
N ILE A 730 -24.66 1.34 11.19
CA ILE A 730 -25.76 0.68 10.46
C ILE A 730 -26.31 1.60 9.38
N TYR A 731 -26.75 2.80 9.76
CA TYR A 731 -27.38 3.75 8.85
C TYR A 731 -27.45 5.14 9.48
N THR A 732 -27.43 6.19 8.66
CA THR A 732 -27.68 7.57 9.12
C THR A 732 -28.63 8.29 8.19
N PHE A 733 -29.66 8.90 8.77
CA PHE A 733 -30.44 9.96 8.14
C PHE A 733 -29.70 11.29 8.35
N THR A 734 -29.40 12.02 7.28
CA THR A 734 -28.68 13.31 7.30
C THR A 734 -29.46 14.40 6.58
N GLY A 735 -29.11 15.67 6.83
CA GLY A 735 -29.72 16.81 6.13
C GLY A 735 -31.19 17.00 6.49
N CYS A 736 -31.61 16.47 7.65
CA CYS A 736 -32.96 16.61 8.14
C CYS A 736 -33.11 17.97 8.84
N THR A 737 -34.26 18.62 8.69
CA THR A 737 -34.58 19.83 9.45
C THR A 737 -35.66 19.47 10.46
N PHE A 738 -35.29 19.40 11.74
CA PHE A 738 -36.25 19.11 12.81
C PHE A 738 -36.87 20.39 13.34
N THR A 739 -38.19 20.49 13.24
CA THR A 739 -38.97 21.67 13.67
C THR A 739 -39.84 21.39 14.90
N GLU A 740 -39.85 20.15 15.37
CA GLU A 740 -40.71 19.66 16.45
C GLU A 740 -39.95 18.67 17.32
N LYS A 741 -40.46 18.43 18.54
CA LYS A 741 -39.93 17.40 19.42
C LYS A 741 -39.91 16.03 18.74
N LEU A 742 -38.80 15.33 18.88
CA LEU A 742 -38.62 13.95 18.45
C LEU A 742 -38.71 13.02 19.66
N TYR A 743 -39.55 12.01 19.59
CA TYR A 743 -39.70 10.98 20.61
C TYR A 743 -39.05 9.68 20.16
N PRO A 744 -38.35 8.95 21.04
CA PRO A 744 -37.94 7.56 20.78
C PRO A 744 -39.14 6.73 20.35
N PHE A 745 -38.98 5.92 19.31
CA PHE A 745 -40.03 5.13 18.69
C PHE A 745 -39.68 3.65 18.72
N PHE A 746 -40.62 2.84 19.21
CA PHE A 746 -40.45 1.40 19.34
C PHE A 746 -41.67 0.66 18.79
N SER A 747 -41.41 -0.40 18.02
CA SER A 747 -42.42 -1.34 17.58
C SER A 747 -41.86 -2.77 17.63
N PRO A 748 -42.25 -3.61 18.61
CA PRO A 748 -41.82 -5.00 18.66
C PRO A 748 -42.42 -5.86 17.55
N SER A 749 -43.26 -5.29 16.67
CA SER A 749 -44.07 -6.00 15.67
C SER A 749 -44.98 -7.08 16.30
N VAL A 750 -45.59 -7.93 15.49
CA VAL A 750 -46.51 -8.99 15.98
C VAL A 750 -45.74 -10.20 16.50
N ASN A 751 -46.36 -10.98 17.39
CA ASN A 751 -45.77 -12.17 18.03
C ASN A 751 -45.43 -13.32 17.04
N ASP A 752 -46.05 -13.37 15.85
CA ASP A 752 -45.85 -14.42 14.82
C ASP A 752 -45.87 -15.86 15.38
N GLY A 753 -46.93 -16.21 16.11
CA GLY A 753 -47.08 -17.56 16.68
C GLY A 753 -46.01 -17.93 17.71
N GLY A 754 -45.44 -16.93 18.39
CA GLY A 754 -44.39 -17.10 19.40
C GLY A 754 -42.97 -16.91 18.86
N LYS A 755 -42.76 -16.82 17.54
CA LYS A 755 -41.43 -16.67 16.95
C LYS A 755 -40.78 -15.31 17.21
N ASN A 756 -41.60 -14.29 17.47
CA ASN A 756 -41.16 -12.92 17.73
C ASN A 756 -41.55 -12.43 19.14
N SER A 757 -41.74 -13.36 20.08
CA SER A 757 -42.24 -13.08 21.43
C SER A 757 -41.26 -12.32 22.32
N ALA A 758 -39.97 -12.35 21.98
CA ALA A 758 -38.94 -11.65 22.74
C ALA A 758 -39.22 -10.14 22.82
N PRO A 759 -39.05 -9.51 24.01
CA PRO A 759 -39.25 -8.08 24.17
C PRO A 759 -38.17 -7.28 23.44
N MET A 760 -38.48 -6.04 23.08
CA MET A 760 -37.46 -5.02 22.90
C MET A 760 -37.18 -4.42 24.27
N ALA A 761 -35.92 -4.42 24.71
CA ALA A 761 -35.53 -3.95 26.04
C ALA A 761 -34.57 -2.76 25.93
N ILE A 762 -34.94 -1.63 26.51
CA ILE A 762 -34.10 -0.43 26.58
C ILE A 762 -33.00 -0.67 27.59
N CYS A 763 -31.74 -0.50 27.18
CA CYS A 763 -30.60 -0.64 28.08
C CYS A 763 -30.56 0.56 29.04
N PRO A 764 -30.41 0.34 30.35
CA PRO A 764 -30.15 1.43 31.27
C PRO A 764 -28.80 2.10 30.94
N PRO A 765 -28.66 3.41 31.16
CA PRO A 765 -27.38 4.07 31.03
C PRO A 765 -26.35 3.39 31.94
N PRO A 766 -25.09 3.25 31.50
CA PRO A 766 -24.03 2.74 32.37
C PRO A 766 -23.92 3.65 33.61
N PRO A 767 -23.57 3.09 34.79
CA PRO A 767 -23.36 3.90 35.98
C PRO A 767 -22.30 4.98 35.68
N PRO A 768 -22.43 6.21 36.24
CA PRO A 768 -21.45 7.25 36.03
C PRO A 768 -20.07 6.72 36.40
N SER A 769 -19.20 6.61 35.39
CA SER A 769 -17.85 6.05 35.56
C SER A 769 -16.96 7.09 36.23
N ASP A 770 -16.24 6.70 37.28
CA ASP A 770 -15.19 7.50 37.93
C ASP A 770 -13.97 7.77 37.02
N ALA A 771 -13.93 7.22 35.80
CA ALA A 771 -12.91 7.57 34.83
C ALA A 771 -13.12 9.02 34.38
N ALA A 772 -12.16 9.88 34.71
CA ALA A 772 -12.12 11.26 34.26
C ALA A 772 -12.50 11.36 32.78
N CYS A 773 -13.50 12.19 32.46
CA CYS A 773 -13.79 12.55 31.08
C CYS A 773 -12.48 12.97 30.41
N PRO A 774 -12.09 12.38 29.27
CA PRO A 774 -10.97 12.90 28.52
C PRO A 774 -11.22 14.40 28.28
N SER A 775 -10.22 15.23 28.59
CA SER A 775 -10.35 16.69 28.66
C SER A 775 -10.76 17.36 27.34
N SER A 776 -10.83 16.61 26.24
CA SER A 776 -11.39 17.01 24.95
C SER A 776 -12.03 15.80 24.26
N ILE A 777 -13.36 15.82 24.08
CA ILE A 777 -14.08 14.84 23.28
C ILE A 777 -13.82 15.19 21.80
N PRO A 778 -13.31 14.26 20.98
CA PRO A 778 -13.04 14.58 19.59
C PRO A 778 -14.33 14.90 18.81
N ASP A 779 -14.26 15.83 17.85
CA ASP A 779 -15.44 16.20 17.05
C ASP A 779 -15.87 15.04 16.13
N LEU A 780 -17.13 14.63 16.26
CA LEU A 780 -17.70 13.52 15.50
C LEU A 780 -17.64 13.75 13.97
N GLY A 781 -17.79 15.00 13.53
CA GLY A 781 -17.67 15.37 12.12
C GLY A 781 -16.24 15.19 11.60
N LYS A 782 -15.24 15.60 12.39
CA LYS A 782 -13.82 15.37 12.09
C LYS A 782 -13.51 13.87 11.98
N VAL A 783 -13.96 13.06 12.94
CA VAL A 783 -13.75 11.58 12.92
C VAL A 783 -14.23 10.97 11.61
N ARG A 784 -15.47 11.26 11.22
CA ARG A 784 -16.06 10.72 9.98
C ARG A 784 -15.35 11.21 8.73
N SER A 785 -14.98 12.48 8.69
CA SER A 785 -14.21 13.06 7.59
C SER A 785 -12.86 12.33 7.42
N THR A 786 -12.18 12.05 8.53
CA THR A 786 -10.92 11.30 8.53
C THR A 786 -11.10 9.85 8.06
N ILE A 787 -12.18 9.17 8.47
CA ILE A 787 -12.52 7.83 7.96
C ILE A 787 -12.65 7.85 6.43
N CYS A 788 -13.45 8.77 5.88
CA CYS A 788 -13.62 8.88 4.42
C CYS A 788 -12.29 9.12 3.68
N GLN A 789 -11.41 9.98 4.22
CA GLN A 789 -10.10 10.23 3.62
C GLN A 789 -9.21 8.98 3.61
N LEU A 790 -9.25 8.19 4.68
CA LEU A 790 -8.50 6.94 4.79
C LEU A 790 -9.03 5.88 3.82
N GLU A 791 -10.35 5.77 3.64
CA GLU A 791 -10.97 4.86 2.66
C GLU A 791 -10.59 5.22 1.21
N GLU A 792 -10.59 6.52 0.87
CA GLU A 792 -10.13 7.00 -0.45
C GLU A 792 -8.65 6.64 -0.69
N MET A 793 -7.82 6.78 0.34
CA MET A 793 -6.40 6.45 0.26
C MET A 793 -6.15 4.95 0.17
N GLU A 794 -6.91 4.13 0.91
CA GLU A 794 -6.93 2.66 0.77
C GLU A 794 -7.18 2.27 -0.68
N GLN A 795 -8.23 2.81 -1.30
CA GLN A 795 -8.54 2.47 -2.68
C GLN A 795 -7.39 2.86 -3.61
N TRP A 796 -6.85 4.07 -3.48
CA TRP A 796 -5.74 4.54 -4.31
C TRP A 796 -4.50 3.64 -4.17
N MET A 797 -4.18 3.18 -2.96
CA MET A 797 -3.07 2.24 -2.74
C MET A 797 -3.33 0.89 -3.41
N THR A 798 -4.54 0.34 -3.30
CA THR A 798 -4.86 -0.97 -3.93
C THR A 798 -4.73 -0.93 -5.45
N GLN A 799 -5.06 0.19 -6.09
CA GLN A 799 -4.92 0.39 -7.54
C GLN A 799 -3.47 0.35 -8.02
N GLN A 800 -2.48 0.63 -7.16
CA GLN A 800 -1.06 0.53 -7.52
C GLN A 800 -0.63 -0.91 -7.87
N HIS A 801 -1.39 -1.92 -7.46
CA HIS A 801 -1.12 -3.33 -7.75
C HIS A 801 -1.89 -3.83 -8.99
N SER A 802 -2.24 -2.92 -9.90
CA SER A 802 -2.92 -3.20 -11.16
C SER A 802 -2.19 -4.26 -11.97
N VAL A 803 -2.90 -5.33 -12.36
CA VAL A 803 -2.37 -6.41 -13.22
C VAL A 803 -3.23 -6.59 -14.46
N ASP A 804 -2.58 -6.91 -15.57
CA ASP A 804 -3.28 -7.13 -16.82
C ASP A 804 -3.90 -8.54 -16.90
N VAL A 805 -5.18 -8.66 -16.58
CA VAL A 805 -5.89 -9.95 -16.61
C VAL A 805 -6.45 -10.23 -18.02
N THR A 806 -6.20 -11.45 -18.51
CA THR A 806 -6.83 -11.99 -19.73
C THR A 806 -7.56 -13.30 -19.43
N LEU A 807 -8.54 -13.66 -20.26
CA LEU A 807 -9.37 -14.85 -20.12
C LEU A 807 -8.69 -16.09 -20.71
N ASP A 808 -8.95 -17.28 -20.15
CA ASP A 808 -8.55 -18.56 -20.73
C ASP A 808 -9.71 -19.23 -21.50
N PRO A 809 -9.72 -19.20 -22.85
CA PRO A 809 -10.75 -19.85 -23.65
C PRO A 809 -10.84 -21.37 -23.46
N ARG A 810 -9.78 -22.01 -22.94
CA ARG A 810 -9.77 -23.45 -22.65
C ARG A 810 -10.64 -23.80 -21.45
N THR A 811 -10.86 -22.84 -20.54
CA THR A 811 -11.72 -23.00 -19.37
C THR A 811 -13.17 -22.61 -19.67
N ALA A 812 -13.40 -21.72 -20.63
CA ALA A 812 -14.71 -21.14 -20.93
C ALA A 812 -15.79 -22.18 -21.25
N HIS A 813 -16.95 -22.06 -20.61
CA HIS A 813 -18.13 -22.86 -20.93
C HIS A 813 -18.53 -22.74 -22.42
N PRO A 814 -19.07 -23.79 -23.08
CA PRO A 814 -19.45 -23.74 -24.50
C PRO A 814 -20.44 -22.64 -24.89
N SER A 815 -21.28 -22.18 -23.96
CA SER A 815 -22.20 -21.05 -24.19
C SER A 815 -21.53 -19.67 -24.03
N LEU A 816 -20.22 -19.61 -23.78
CA LEU A 816 -19.49 -18.36 -23.63
C LEU A 816 -18.60 -18.09 -24.83
N ARG A 817 -18.82 -16.95 -25.47
CA ARG A 817 -17.91 -16.41 -26.48
C ARG A 817 -16.92 -15.48 -25.81
N VAL A 818 -15.64 -15.89 -25.86
CA VAL A 818 -14.51 -15.05 -25.46
C VAL A 818 -14.03 -14.27 -26.69
N SER A 819 -13.82 -12.96 -26.55
CA SER A 819 -13.29 -12.11 -27.63
C SER A 819 -11.87 -12.51 -28.05
N THR A 820 -11.45 -12.04 -29.22
CA THR A 820 -10.09 -12.30 -29.76
C THR A 820 -8.99 -11.71 -28.89
N ASP A 821 -9.24 -10.59 -28.23
CA ASP A 821 -8.31 -9.96 -27.28
C ASP A 821 -8.39 -10.57 -25.87
N LYS A 822 -9.27 -11.57 -25.67
CA LYS A 822 -9.47 -12.33 -24.42
C LYS A 822 -9.88 -11.45 -23.23
N ARG A 823 -10.65 -10.39 -23.45
CA ARG A 823 -11.13 -9.49 -22.37
C ARG A 823 -12.64 -9.42 -22.23
N GLU A 824 -13.36 -9.79 -23.26
CA GLU A 824 -14.82 -9.74 -23.29
C GLU A 824 -15.40 -11.15 -23.23
N ILE A 825 -16.44 -11.31 -22.41
CA ILE A 825 -17.23 -12.52 -22.33
C ILE A 825 -18.68 -12.18 -22.66
N LYS A 826 -19.22 -12.80 -23.71
CA LYS A 826 -20.64 -12.76 -24.08
C LYS A 826 -21.27 -14.14 -23.90
N THR A 827 -22.47 -14.16 -23.34
CA THR A 827 -23.29 -15.38 -23.25
C THR A 827 -24.05 -15.57 -24.56
N GLU A 828 -23.81 -16.68 -25.25
CA GLU A 828 -24.51 -17.08 -26.46
C GLU A 828 -25.60 -18.11 -26.10
N GLY A 829 -26.79 -17.97 -26.69
CA GLY A 829 -27.93 -18.88 -26.42
C GLY A 829 -27.79 -20.28 -27.02
N VAL A 830 -26.73 -20.53 -27.80
CA VAL A 830 -26.44 -21.81 -28.45
C VAL A 830 -25.02 -22.24 -28.06
N GLY A 831 -24.83 -23.53 -27.78
CA GLY A 831 -23.50 -24.08 -27.48
C GLY A 831 -22.56 -23.97 -28.68
N LEU A 832 -21.41 -23.33 -28.48
CA LEU A 832 -20.37 -23.21 -29.49
C LEU A 832 -19.66 -24.56 -29.67
N ASP A 833 -19.35 -24.91 -30.92
CA ASP A 833 -18.52 -26.06 -31.25
C ASP A 833 -17.05 -25.71 -30.98
N LEU A 834 -16.59 -26.02 -29.75
CA LEU A 834 -15.26 -25.68 -29.26
C LEU A 834 -14.40 -26.94 -29.12
N PRO A 835 -13.07 -26.85 -29.32
CA PRO A 835 -12.15 -27.97 -29.11
C PRO A 835 -12.29 -28.59 -27.72
N GLU A 836 -12.12 -29.91 -27.61
CA GLU A 836 -12.13 -30.59 -26.32
C GLU A 836 -11.03 -30.03 -25.39
N SER A 837 -11.41 -29.79 -24.14
CA SER A 837 -10.50 -29.29 -23.10
C SER A 837 -10.88 -29.89 -21.75
N PRO A 838 -9.95 -30.57 -21.05
CA PRO A 838 -10.22 -31.13 -19.72
C PRO A 838 -10.48 -30.03 -18.68
N GLU A 839 -9.95 -28.82 -18.90
CA GLU A 839 -10.07 -27.66 -18.00
C GLU A 839 -11.40 -26.90 -18.13
N ARG A 840 -12.27 -27.30 -19.08
CA ARG A 840 -13.49 -26.58 -19.46
C ARG A 840 -14.61 -26.71 -18.42
N PHE A 841 -15.31 -25.61 -18.14
CA PHE A 841 -16.60 -25.66 -17.44
C PHE A 841 -17.68 -26.33 -18.30
N ILE A 842 -18.41 -27.30 -17.75
CA ILE A 842 -19.46 -28.03 -18.50
C ILE A 842 -20.87 -27.61 -18.09
N GLN A 843 -21.10 -27.38 -16.79
CA GLN A 843 -22.45 -27.08 -16.29
C GLN A 843 -22.66 -25.61 -15.95
N SER A 844 -21.60 -24.89 -15.53
CA SER A 844 -21.69 -23.47 -15.16
C SER A 844 -21.18 -22.59 -16.28
N CYS A 845 -21.96 -21.56 -16.65
CA CYS A 845 -21.56 -20.52 -17.62
C CYS A 845 -20.45 -19.62 -17.05
N SER A 846 -19.24 -20.16 -16.92
CA SER A 846 -18.10 -19.50 -16.28
C SER A 846 -16.80 -19.67 -17.06
N VAL A 847 -15.81 -18.85 -16.74
CA VAL A 847 -14.46 -18.85 -17.33
C VAL A 847 -13.46 -18.34 -16.29
N LEU A 848 -12.23 -18.85 -16.34
CA LEU A 848 -11.11 -18.39 -15.51
C LEU A 848 -10.20 -17.43 -16.29
N GLY A 849 -9.44 -16.63 -15.56
CA GLY A 849 -8.27 -15.93 -16.10
C GLY A 849 -7.21 -16.90 -16.61
N ALA A 850 -6.40 -16.47 -17.58
CA ALA A 850 -5.28 -17.22 -18.13
C ALA A 850 -4.12 -17.36 -17.14
N GLU A 851 -3.94 -16.36 -16.28
CA GLU A 851 -2.93 -16.36 -15.23
C GLU A 851 -3.59 -16.46 -13.87
N GLY A 852 -2.95 -17.22 -12.98
CA GLY A 852 -3.32 -17.34 -11.58
C GLY A 852 -2.20 -16.81 -10.69
N PHE A 853 -2.53 -16.50 -9.45
CA PHE A 853 -1.65 -15.88 -8.46
C PHE A 853 -1.37 -16.87 -7.32
N ALA A 854 -0.10 -16.97 -6.91
CA ALA A 854 0.35 -17.84 -5.81
C ALA A 854 1.11 -17.08 -4.72
N ALA A 855 1.30 -15.77 -4.89
CA ALA A 855 1.96 -14.85 -3.99
C ALA A 855 1.69 -13.41 -4.48
N GLY A 856 1.90 -12.45 -3.61
CA GLY A 856 1.81 -11.03 -3.89
C GLY A 856 0.40 -10.48 -3.92
N ARG A 857 0.34 -9.20 -4.32
CA ARG A 857 -0.89 -8.42 -4.44
C ARG A 857 -1.24 -8.21 -5.90
N CYS A 858 -2.52 -8.30 -6.21
CA CYS A 858 -3.01 -7.99 -7.55
C CYS A 858 -4.36 -7.28 -7.51
N TYR A 859 -4.55 -6.39 -8.46
CA TYR A 859 -5.76 -5.60 -8.63
C TYR A 859 -6.21 -5.63 -10.08
N TRP A 860 -7.51 -5.83 -10.33
CA TRP A 860 -8.09 -5.64 -11.65
C TRP A 860 -9.52 -5.14 -11.59
N GLU A 861 -10.01 -4.63 -12.72
CA GLU A 861 -11.32 -4.01 -12.83
C GLU A 861 -12.17 -4.69 -13.89
N VAL A 862 -13.46 -4.84 -13.58
CA VAL A 862 -14.43 -5.47 -14.47
C VAL A 862 -15.60 -4.55 -14.69
N ILE A 863 -15.90 -4.28 -15.95
CA ILE A 863 -17.06 -3.52 -16.37
C ILE A 863 -18.26 -4.46 -16.37
N VAL A 864 -19.24 -4.08 -15.56
CA VAL A 864 -20.46 -4.84 -15.27
C VAL A 864 -21.71 -4.05 -15.64
N SER A 865 -21.53 -2.91 -16.30
CA SER A 865 -22.61 -2.05 -16.78
C SER A 865 -23.61 -2.83 -17.62
N GLU A 866 -24.89 -2.48 -17.50
CA GLU A 866 -25.99 -3.06 -18.30
C GLU A 866 -26.30 -4.55 -18.09
N LYS A 867 -25.50 -5.27 -17.30
CA LYS A 867 -25.82 -6.62 -16.86
C LYS A 867 -26.88 -6.62 -15.75
N THR A 868 -27.71 -7.65 -15.77
CA THR A 868 -28.74 -7.90 -14.76
C THR A 868 -28.37 -9.06 -13.83
N MET A 869 -27.35 -9.84 -14.20
CA MET A 869 -26.76 -10.85 -13.33
C MET A 869 -25.29 -11.07 -13.69
N TRP A 870 -24.46 -11.36 -12.70
CA TRP A 870 -23.05 -11.74 -12.87
C TRP A 870 -22.48 -12.23 -11.54
N THR A 871 -21.37 -12.95 -11.56
CA THR A 871 -20.54 -13.29 -10.39
C THR A 871 -19.07 -13.09 -10.74
N LEU A 872 -18.32 -12.41 -9.87
CA LEU A 872 -16.94 -12.00 -10.08
C LEU A 872 -16.11 -12.23 -8.81
N GLY A 873 -14.83 -12.54 -8.96
CA GLY A 873 -13.89 -12.66 -7.86
C GLY A 873 -12.72 -13.57 -8.19
N VAL A 874 -12.36 -14.46 -7.27
CA VAL A 874 -11.31 -15.46 -7.48
C VAL A 874 -11.76 -16.87 -7.10
N ALA A 875 -11.13 -17.86 -7.72
CA ALA A 875 -11.34 -19.26 -7.43
C ALA A 875 -10.00 -20.02 -7.33
N ARG A 876 -9.92 -21.02 -6.47
CA ARG A 876 -8.75 -21.91 -6.37
C ARG A 876 -8.54 -22.73 -7.65
N GLU A 877 -7.31 -23.17 -7.90
CA GLU A 877 -6.97 -23.98 -9.07
C GLU A 877 -7.76 -25.31 -9.11
N SER A 878 -7.88 -25.99 -7.96
CA SER A 878 -8.51 -27.30 -7.79
C SER A 878 -10.05 -27.35 -7.85
N ILE A 879 -10.75 -26.27 -8.19
CA ILE A 879 -12.22 -26.27 -8.26
C ILE A 879 -12.77 -27.34 -9.22
N ASN A 880 -13.91 -27.94 -8.86
CA ASN A 880 -14.63 -28.85 -9.76
C ASN A 880 -15.36 -28.06 -10.84
N ARG A 881 -14.95 -28.21 -12.10
CA ARG A 881 -15.52 -27.48 -13.25
C ARG A 881 -16.59 -28.26 -14.01
N LYS A 882 -16.83 -29.51 -13.64
CA LYS A 882 -17.71 -30.43 -14.39
C LYS A 882 -19.15 -30.46 -13.87
N GLY A 883 -19.34 -30.16 -12.58
CA GLY A 883 -20.66 -30.13 -11.93
C GLY A 883 -21.16 -28.72 -11.61
N ALA A 884 -22.28 -28.65 -10.89
CA ALA A 884 -22.85 -27.41 -10.39
C ALA A 884 -21.89 -26.76 -9.38
N LEU A 885 -21.67 -25.45 -9.52
CA LEU A 885 -20.81 -24.69 -8.62
C LEU A 885 -21.59 -24.19 -7.41
N THR A 886 -21.01 -24.36 -6.23
CA THR A 886 -21.42 -23.63 -5.02
C THR A 886 -20.36 -22.58 -4.75
N THR A 887 -20.69 -21.30 -4.95
CA THR A 887 -19.76 -20.21 -4.72
C THR A 887 -19.66 -19.93 -3.21
N SER A 888 -18.57 -20.38 -2.59
CA SER A 888 -18.23 -20.06 -1.20
C SER A 888 -16.73 -20.22 -0.93
N PRO A 889 -16.16 -19.55 0.09
CA PRO A 889 -14.76 -19.72 0.46
C PRO A 889 -14.43 -21.17 0.81
N GLN A 890 -15.36 -21.90 1.42
CA GLN A 890 -15.19 -23.32 1.77
C GLN A 890 -15.01 -24.21 0.53
N GLU A 891 -15.68 -23.85 -0.57
CA GLU A 891 -15.56 -24.54 -1.87
C GLU A 891 -14.43 -23.96 -2.74
N GLY A 892 -13.74 -22.93 -2.25
CA GLY A 892 -12.60 -22.28 -2.90
C GLY A 892 -12.97 -21.12 -3.82
N PHE A 893 -14.08 -20.42 -3.55
CA PHE A 893 -14.52 -19.24 -4.28
C PHE A 893 -14.66 -18.03 -3.34
N TRP A 894 -14.07 -16.90 -3.72
CA TRP A 894 -14.24 -15.62 -3.04
C TRP A 894 -14.84 -14.65 -4.04
N THR A 895 -16.17 -14.55 -4.05
CA THR A 895 -16.89 -13.87 -5.13
C THR A 895 -18.01 -12.98 -4.62
N VAL A 896 -18.28 -11.90 -5.36
CA VAL A 896 -19.49 -11.09 -5.25
C VAL A 896 -20.32 -11.23 -6.52
N SER A 897 -21.64 -11.09 -6.41
CA SER A 897 -22.56 -11.33 -7.52
C SER A 897 -23.73 -10.36 -7.54
N LEU A 898 -24.22 -10.06 -8.73
CA LEU A 898 -25.50 -9.40 -8.98
C LEU A 898 -26.53 -10.44 -9.42
N THR A 899 -27.75 -10.35 -8.90
CA THR A 899 -28.92 -11.09 -9.36
C THR A 899 -30.10 -10.14 -9.57
N LYS A 900 -31.00 -10.43 -10.52
CA LYS A 900 -32.24 -9.68 -10.77
C LYS A 900 -32.03 -8.15 -10.91
N ALA A 901 -30.93 -7.74 -11.52
CA ALA A 901 -30.49 -6.37 -11.78
C ALA A 901 -30.25 -5.45 -10.57
N THR A 902 -30.62 -5.86 -9.36
CA THR A 902 -30.67 -4.99 -8.17
C THR A 902 -30.20 -5.67 -6.88
N GLU A 903 -30.03 -6.99 -6.86
CA GLU A 903 -29.64 -7.74 -5.66
C GLU A 903 -28.15 -8.08 -5.75
N TYR A 904 -27.32 -7.39 -4.98
CA TYR A 904 -25.89 -7.71 -4.86
C TYR A 904 -25.67 -8.70 -3.73
N TRP A 905 -24.68 -9.57 -3.83
CA TRP A 905 -24.38 -10.61 -2.84
C TRP A 905 -22.87 -10.81 -2.69
N ALA A 906 -22.42 -11.08 -1.46
CA ALA A 906 -21.13 -11.69 -1.19
C ALA A 906 -21.35 -13.18 -0.87
N ASN A 907 -20.64 -14.03 -1.59
CA ASN A 907 -20.83 -15.47 -1.55
C ASN A 907 -19.92 -16.09 -0.49
N CYS A 908 -20.23 -15.91 0.81
CA CYS A 908 -19.40 -16.33 1.95
C CYS A 908 -19.85 -17.66 2.62
N GLY A 909 -20.50 -18.55 1.86
CA GLY A 909 -21.10 -19.80 2.36
C GLY A 909 -22.58 -19.65 2.70
N ARG A 910 -22.96 -18.56 3.39
CA ARG A 910 -24.36 -18.10 3.49
C ARG A 910 -24.47 -16.77 2.75
N ALA A 911 -24.91 -16.80 1.48
CA ALA A 911 -24.94 -15.63 0.61
C ALA A 911 -25.50 -14.39 1.33
N LEU A 912 -24.66 -13.36 1.43
CA LEU A 912 -24.95 -12.12 2.16
C LEU A 912 -25.34 -11.03 1.17
N ARG A 913 -26.56 -10.49 1.27
CA ARG A 913 -27.07 -9.50 0.31
C ARG A 913 -26.47 -8.11 0.53
N LEU A 914 -25.58 -7.64 -0.34
CA LEU A 914 -24.93 -6.33 -0.28
C LEU A 914 -25.88 -5.19 -0.69
N LEU A 915 -25.70 -4.02 -0.05
CA LEU A 915 -26.47 -2.81 -0.33
C LEU A 915 -25.56 -1.66 -0.72
N LEU A 916 -25.51 -1.45 -2.02
CA LEU A 916 -24.67 -0.44 -2.64
C LEU A 916 -25.50 0.82 -2.85
N ARG A 917 -25.06 1.94 -2.28
CA ARG A 917 -25.71 3.26 -2.46
C ARG A 917 -25.76 3.67 -3.93
N VAL A 918 -24.71 3.30 -4.67
CA VAL A 918 -24.56 3.55 -6.10
C VAL A 918 -24.46 2.21 -6.81
N LYS A 919 -25.22 2.02 -7.89
CA LYS A 919 -25.13 0.82 -8.72
C LYS A 919 -23.72 0.77 -9.36
N PRO A 920 -22.90 -0.27 -9.12
CA PRO A 920 -21.61 -0.40 -9.80
C PRO A 920 -21.82 -0.62 -11.30
N GLN A 921 -21.17 0.22 -12.09
CA GLN A 921 -20.90 0.00 -13.51
C GLN A 921 -19.55 -0.66 -13.72
N LYS A 922 -18.61 -0.45 -12.79
CA LYS A 922 -17.27 -1.04 -12.77
C LYS A 922 -16.93 -1.51 -11.35
N VAL A 923 -16.44 -2.75 -11.22
CA VAL A 923 -16.06 -3.39 -9.96
C VAL A 923 -14.56 -3.65 -9.97
N GLY A 924 -13.84 -3.12 -8.99
CA GLY A 924 -12.45 -3.46 -8.73
C GLY A 924 -12.35 -4.68 -7.83
N VAL A 925 -11.42 -5.57 -8.12
CA VAL A 925 -11.10 -6.77 -7.34
C VAL A 925 -9.64 -6.67 -6.94
N PHE A 926 -9.39 -6.68 -5.63
CA PHE A 926 -8.06 -6.68 -5.03
C PHE A 926 -7.83 -8.00 -4.31
N VAL A 927 -6.62 -8.54 -4.41
CA VAL A 927 -6.18 -9.74 -3.72
C VAL A 927 -4.88 -9.43 -3.02
N ASP A 928 -4.78 -9.82 -1.75
CA ASP A 928 -3.53 -9.91 -1.00
C ASP A 928 -3.35 -11.37 -0.61
N TYR A 929 -2.43 -12.06 -1.28
CA TYR A 929 -2.27 -13.51 -1.11
C TYR A 929 -1.69 -13.83 0.28
N GLU A 930 -0.71 -13.06 0.74
CA GLU A 930 -0.04 -13.27 2.02
C GLU A 930 -0.94 -12.98 3.22
N GLU A 931 -1.74 -11.91 3.17
CA GLU A 931 -2.70 -11.57 4.23
C GLU A 931 -4.00 -12.37 4.14
N GLY A 932 -4.18 -13.18 3.09
CA GLY A 932 -5.38 -13.98 2.92
C GLY A 932 -6.62 -13.13 2.69
N GLN A 933 -6.55 -12.17 1.76
CA GLN A 933 -7.62 -11.22 1.52
C GLN A 933 -8.09 -11.16 0.07
N VAL A 934 -9.39 -11.01 -0.12
CA VAL A 934 -10.01 -10.61 -1.40
C VAL A 934 -11.00 -9.47 -1.16
N SER A 935 -10.77 -8.31 -1.75
CA SER A 935 -11.58 -7.11 -1.57
C SER A 935 -12.21 -6.63 -2.87
N PHE A 936 -13.39 -6.05 -2.77
CA PHE A 936 -14.20 -5.57 -3.88
C PHE A 936 -14.53 -4.10 -3.68
N TYR A 937 -14.44 -3.30 -4.74
CA TYR A 937 -14.68 -1.87 -4.70
C TYR A 937 -15.61 -1.44 -5.84
N ASN A 938 -16.51 -0.50 -5.56
CA ASN A 938 -17.34 0.15 -6.55
C ASN A 938 -16.56 1.35 -7.09
N ILE A 939 -16.06 1.22 -8.31
CA ILE A 939 -15.15 2.22 -8.88
C ILE A 939 -15.89 3.51 -9.22
N ASN A 940 -17.21 3.45 -9.44
CA ASN A 940 -18.00 4.62 -9.81
C ASN A 940 -18.08 5.69 -8.72
N ASN A 941 -18.13 5.28 -7.46
CA ASN A 941 -18.25 6.16 -6.30
C ASN A 941 -17.15 5.93 -5.27
N ARG A 942 -16.12 5.16 -5.63
CA ARG A 942 -14.96 4.89 -4.78
C ARG A 942 -15.28 4.20 -3.45
N SER A 943 -16.45 3.57 -3.34
CA SER A 943 -16.85 2.92 -2.09
C SER A 943 -16.40 1.46 -2.06
N HIS A 944 -15.98 0.99 -0.90
CA HIS A 944 -15.83 -0.42 -0.61
C HIS A 944 -17.15 -1.19 -0.83
N ILE A 945 -17.09 -2.38 -1.44
CA ILE A 945 -18.23 -3.29 -1.64
C ILE A 945 -18.22 -4.38 -0.57
N TYR A 946 -17.10 -5.12 -0.47
CA TYR A 946 -16.96 -6.25 0.44
C TYR A 946 -15.50 -6.71 0.53
N SER A 947 -15.08 -7.26 1.69
CA SER A 947 -13.78 -7.93 1.85
C SER A 947 -13.96 -9.30 2.47
N PHE A 948 -13.35 -10.31 1.87
CA PHE A 948 -13.06 -11.58 2.52
C PHE A 948 -11.69 -11.45 3.21
N THR A 949 -11.62 -11.67 4.52
CA THR A 949 -10.39 -11.56 5.32
C THR A 949 -10.13 -12.85 6.09
N GLY A 950 -8.87 -13.07 6.46
CA GLY A 950 -8.46 -14.31 7.15
C GLY A 950 -8.61 -15.55 6.29
N CYS A 951 -8.56 -15.40 4.97
CA CYS A 951 -8.56 -16.52 4.03
C CYS A 951 -7.22 -17.26 4.15
N THR A 952 -7.21 -18.56 3.89
CA THR A 952 -5.97 -19.33 3.80
C THR A 952 -5.82 -19.84 2.39
N PHE A 953 -4.95 -19.22 1.60
CA PHE A 953 -4.67 -19.67 0.24
C PHE A 953 -3.55 -20.71 0.28
N THR A 954 -3.89 -21.96 -0.04
CA THR A 954 -2.95 -23.08 -0.04
C THR A 954 -2.48 -23.48 -1.44
N GLU A 955 -3.05 -22.85 -2.46
CA GLU A 955 -2.79 -23.12 -3.88
C GLU A 955 -3.05 -21.87 -4.71
N LYS A 956 -2.70 -21.94 -6.00
CA LYS A 956 -2.89 -20.84 -6.93
C LYS A 956 -4.37 -20.46 -7.04
N ILE A 957 -4.66 -19.16 -7.04
CA ILE A 957 -6.01 -18.63 -7.24
C ILE A 957 -6.09 -17.89 -8.58
N TYR A 958 -7.19 -18.06 -9.27
CA TYR A 958 -7.44 -17.52 -10.60
C TYR A 958 -8.58 -16.51 -10.56
N PRO A 959 -8.50 -15.40 -11.32
CA PRO A 959 -9.65 -14.55 -11.60
C PRO A 959 -10.82 -15.40 -12.11
N PHE A 960 -11.99 -15.21 -11.50
CA PHE A 960 -13.19 -15.96 -11.80
C PHE A 960 -14.27 -15.04 -12.35
N PHE A 961 -14.85 -15.42 -13.50
CA PHE A 961 -15.88 -14.66 -14.18
C PHE A 961 -17.06 -15.55 -14.54
N CYS A 962 -18.26 -15.11 -14.16
CA CYS A 962 -19.52 -15.72 -14.56
C CYS A 962 -20.48 -14.61 -15.02
N PRO A 963 -20.71 -14.43 -16.33
CA PRO A 963 -21.63 -13.41 -16.84
C PRO A 963 -23.10 -13.74 -16.55
N GLY A 964 -23.42 -14.92 -16.04
CA GLY A 964 -24.78 -15.42 -15.91
C GLY A 964 -25.41 -15.79 -17.26
N GLU A 965 -26.56 -16.46 -17.19
CA GLU A 965 -27.30 -16.90 -18.36
C GLU A 965 -27.95 -15.71 -19.10
N SER A 966 -28.28 -15.90 -20.37
CA SER A 966 -29.04 -14.94 -21.17
C SER A 966 -30.30 -15.60 -21.69
N ASP A 967 -31.44 -15.23 -21.12
CA ASP A 967 -32.76 -15.70 -21.54
C ASP A 967 -33.42 -14.66 -22.44
N ASN A 968 -33.67 -15.00 -23.71
CA ASN A 968 -34.38 -14.14 -24.67
C ASN A 968 -33.79 -12.72 -24.82
N GLY A 969 -32.46 -12.57 -24.71
CA GLY A 969 -31.78 -11.28 -24.80
C GLY A 969 -31.71 -10.48 -23.48
N VAL A 970 -32.33 -10.96 -22.41
CA VAL A 970 -32.11 -10.43 -21.05
C VAL A 970 -30.69 -10.81 -20.62
N ASN A 971 -29.95 -9.85 -20.03
CA ASN A 971 -28.55 -10.01 -19.60
C ASN A 971 -27.51 -10.21 -20.74
N ALA A 972 -27.84 -9.87 -21.98
CA ALA A 972 -26.98 -10.07 -23.16
C ALA A 972 -25.70 -9.18 -23.19
N ALA A 973 -25.64 -8.13 -22.38
CA ALA A 973 -24.46 -7.27 -22.29
C ALA A 973 -23.22 -8.08 -21.85
N PRO A 974 -22.03 -7.80 -22.42
CA PRO A 974 -20.81 -8.51 -22.07
C PRO A 974 -20.33 -8.20 -20.65
N LEU A 975 -19.59 -9.12 -20.05
CA LEU A 975 -18.61 -8.76 -19.03
C LEU A 975 -17.30 -8.39 -19.73
N ILE A 976 -16.72 -7.23 -19.38
CA ILE A 976 -15.48 -6.75 -19.98
C ILE A 976 -14.46 -6.57 -18.87
N ILE A 977 -13.31 -7.25 -18.97
CA ILE A 977 -12.14 -6.95 -18.15
C ILE A 977 -11.60 -5.61 -18.67
N SER A 978 -11.71 -4.57 -17.83
CA SER A 978 -11.12 -3.27 -18.14
C SER A 978 -9.64 -3.47 -18.34
N ARG A 979 -9.03 -2.80 -19.33
CA ARG A 979 -7.59 -2.54 -19.24
C ARG A 979 -7.42 -1.78 -17.94
N THR A 980 -6.74 -2.40 -16.99
CA THR A 980 -6.71 -1.92 -15.62
C THR A 980 -6.04 -0.55 -15.62
N SER A 981 -6.46 0.29 -14.67
CA SER A 981 -6.55 1.75 -14.68
C SER A 981 -5.48 2.48 -13.91
#